data_AF-A0A395US38-F1
#
_entry.id   AF-A0A395US38-F1
#
_cell.length_a   1.000
_cell.length_b   1.000
_cell.length_c   1.000
_cell.angle_alpha   90.00
_cell.angle_beta   90.00
_cell.angle_gamma   90.00
#
_symmetry.space_group_name_H-M   'P 1'
#
loop_
_entity.id
_entity.type
_entity.pdbx_description
1 polymer ?
#
loop_
_entity_poly.entity_id
_entity_poly.type
_entity_poly.pdbx_seq_one_letter_code
_entity_poly.pdbx_strand_id
1 'polypeptide(L)'
;MKKYTFLFFLGLVASLFTACSDDDNLTDSITPAPESENFFANGMTFASQPGVRSITFTAGRAWQAALDEPGANNWCIVTPTRGEAGTVTVSITVNENESDDTRNVHLNLIAGSAQKSFTISQTPKPIVIPEGLSYSLEEPDADRPLTIYYRAASSSLLYNYQGTVYAHTGIISEGSWSYVQSEWNENTDKCKMSKLDNNVWTLTLSPSIRQWYSSEKTPVKKLGFVLRNEDGSLQTEDLFIPVTDNTYQEFVPASIKKGTLPENVAEGINIIDNSTVTLVLYDKDTDGNHKDFAHVVGDFNHWQLSNEDNCQMYRDDASGCWWITLRNLDVNKEYAFQYYVGTRNGETIRLGDAYCEKILDPDNDSYISSSTYPDNKSYPEGGKGIVSVFKIQQDNYRWSVSDFKVPNPEQLVIYEMLLRDFTASNDLNGAMQKLDYLKSLGVNAIELMPVQEFDGNDSWGYNPCFFFALDKAYGTKKMYKDFIDACHKAGMAVIFDVVYNHATGSMPFAKLYWNSANNKTAPNNPYFNVDAPHPYSVFHDFNHESPLVRKFVKRNLQFLLNEYHIDGFRFDLTKGFTQAASTESSASNYDKSRIEILKDYHAAIKEVKPEAYVILEHFCDSKEEKELAEDGMHLWRNMNNAYCQTAMGWNDDSAFDGLYESIPAWIGFMESHDEERAAYKQTQWGDEALKTDLTTRMRQLEVNASFFFTVPGPKMIWQFGEMGYDVSIEENGRTGKKPLHWEYLENKDRKALHDSYSRLIKLRNDNPELFTSTSQFSWEVGTSNWGQGRFITLSSTTKHMLVAGNFSKTDGAYTVTFPVTGKWYDYLTGDEVEVKDATQKMEIPAHSYRILTTFPCLN
;
A
#
# COMPACT_ATOMS: atom_id res chain seq x y z
N MET A 1 70.15 12.81 -29.46
CA MET A 1 71.18 13.83 -29.13
C MET A 1 71.55 13.57 -27.66
N LYS A 2 72.73 13.07 -27.23
CA LYS A 2 74.13 12.96 -27.74
C LYS A 2 74.57 11.45 -27.71
N LYS A 3 75.47 10.90 -28.53
CA LYS A 3 76.96 10.72 -28.40
C LYS A 3 77.45 10.44 -26.95
N TYR A 4 78.33 9.48 -26.61
CA TYR A 4 79.30 8.56 -27.30
C TYR A 4 79.27 7.14 -26.64
N THR A 5 79.85 5.98 -27.07
CA THR A 5 80.78 5.50 -28.15
C THR A 5 82.23 5.11 -27.70
N PHE A 6 82.71 3.90 -28.08
CA PHE A 6 84.00 3.20 -27.75
C PHE A 6 84.16 2.67 -26.29
N LEU A 7 84.99 1.67 -25.93
CA LEU A 7 86.15 1.02 -26.59
C LEU A 7 86.12 -0.53 -26.65
N PHE A 8 86.98 -1.10 -27.51
CA PHE A 8 87.44 -2.51 -27.50
C PHE A 8 88.69 -2.67 -26.62
N PHE A 9 89.00 -3.90 -26.16
CA PHE A 9 90.37 -4.30 -25.84
C PHE A 9 90.62 -5.77 -26.21
N LEU A 10 91.87 -6.12 -26.53
CA LEU A 10 92.26 -7.44 -27.06
C LEU A 10 93.63 -7.88 -26.51
N GLY A 11 93.81 -9.18 -26.29
CA GLY A 11 95.09 -9.82 -25.94
C GLY A 11 94.90 -10.99 -24.97
N LEU A 12 95.81 -11.97 -24.89
CA LEU A 12 96.88 -12.36 -25.83
C LEU A 12 97.17 -13.87 -25.61
N VAL A 13 97.73 -14.57 -26.60
CA VAL A 13 97.98 -16.01 -26.56
C VAL A 13 99.21 -16.37 -25.71
N ALA A 14 99.11 -17.42 -24.91
CA ALA A 14 100.23 -18.26 -24.47
C ALA A 14 99.76 -19.72 -24.35
N SER A 15 100.56 -20.68 -24.82
CA SER A 15 100.20 -22.11 -24.90
C SER A 15 101.41 -23.00 -24.61
N LEU A 16 101.22 -24.10 -23.87
CA LEU A 16 102.19 -25.20 -23.77
C LEU A 16 101.61 -26.51 -23.21
N PHE A 17 101.29 -27.42 -24.13
CA PHE A 17 101.47 -28.89 -24.10
C PHE A 17 101.09 -29.77 -22.89
N THR A 18 99.98 -30.51 -23.09
CA THR A 18 99.83 -31.98 -22.99
C THR A 18 100.20 -32.76 -21.71
N ALA A 19 99.19 -33.45 -21.17
CA ALA A 19 99.24 -34.88 -20.86
C ALA A 19 97.92 -35.54 -21.31
N CYS A 20 97.91 -36.82 -21.67
CA CYS A 20 96.71 -37.55 -22.09
C CYS A 20 96.22 -38.50 -20.99
N SER A 21 94.90 -38.64 -20.86
CA SER A 21 94.26 -39.85 -20.31
C SER A 21 92.82 -39.99 -20.82
N ASP A 22 92.58 -41.09 -21.51
CA ASP A 22 91.35 -41.90 -21.52
C ASP A 22 90.05 -41.26 -22.05
N ASP A 23 89.79 -41.50 -23.34
CA ASP A 23 88.57 -41.15 -24.09
C ASP A 23 87.49 -42.24 -23.97
N ASP A 24 87.20 -42.67 -22.72
CA ASP A 24 86.43 -43.88 -22.40
C ASP A 24 85.16 -43.57 -21.57
N ASN A 25 83.99 -44.01 -22.07
CA ASN A 25 82.68 -44.04 -21.40
C ASN A 25 81.92 -42.70 -21.16
N LEU A 26 81.94 -41.76 -22.12
CA LEU A 26 80.91 -40.70 -22.19
C LEU A 26 79.52 -41.29 -22.53
N THR A 27 78.61 -41.36 -21.55
CA THR A 27 77.28 -41.99 -21.72
C THR A 27 76.20 -41.00 -22.16
N ASP A 28 75.19 -41.50 -22.87
CA ASP A 28 73.91 -40.79 -23.03
C ASP A 28 73.12 -40.94 -21.72
N SER A 29 73.32 -40.00 -20.79
CA SER A 29 72.64 -40.01 -19.49
C SER A 29 72.40 -38.60 -18.95
N ILE A 30 71.25 -38.44 -18.26
CA ILE A 30 70.90 -37.26 -17.46
C ILE A 30 70.36 -37.78 -16.13
N THR A 31 71.18 -37.69 -15.09
CA THR A 31 70.85 -38.15 -13.73
C THR A 31 70.68 -36.92 -12.84
N PRO A 32 69.44 -36.54 -12.46
CA PRO A 32 69.23 -35.47 -11.49
C PRO A 32 69.91 -35.81 -10.16
N ALA A 33 70.38 -34.79 -9.46
CA ALA A 33 70.78 -34.94 -8.07
C ALA A 33 69.53 -35.15 -7.18
N PRO A 34 69.65 -35.79 -6.00
CA PRO A 34 68.49 -36.17 -5.18
C PRO A 34 67.57 -34.98 -4.80
N GLU A 35 68.14 -33.80 -4.59
CA GLU A 35 67.40 -32.56 -4.32
C GLU A 35 66.58 -32.04 -5.52
N SER A 36 66.84 -32.58 -6.72
CA SER A 36 66.21 -32.18 -7.99
C SER A 36 65.31 -33.26 -8.60
N GLU A 37 65.46 -34.53 -8.21
CA GLU A 37 64.65 -35.64 -8.75
C GLU A 37 63.13 -35.38 -8.65
N ASN A 38 62.68 -34.78 -7.55
CA ASN A 38 61.27 -34.47 -7.32
C ASN A 38 60.67 -33.55 -8.40
N PHE A 39 61.44 -32.60 -8.96
CA PHE A 39 60.94 -31.72 -10.03
C PHE A 39 60.69 -32.50 -11.33
N PHE A 40 61.49 -33.55 -11.61
CA PHE A 40 61.30 -34.45 -12.76
C PHE A 40 60.12 -35.42 -12.61
N ALA A 41 59.58 -35.58 -11.40
CA ALA A 41 58.37 -36.37 -11.15
C ALA A 41 57.10 -35.50 -11.06
N ASN A 42 57.19 -34.35 -10.39
CA ASN A 42 56.01 -33.56 -9.96
C ASN A 42 55.98 -32.13 -10.52
N GLY A 43 56.94 -31.73 -11.36
CA GLY A 43 57.05 -30.36 -11.87
C GLY A 43 57.63 -29.36 -10.87
N MET A 44 57.71 -28.09 -11.27
CA MET A 44 58.27 -27.00 -10.47
C MET A 44 57.32 -25.79 -10.45
N THR A 45 56.71 -25.52 -9.30
CA THR A 45 55.75 -24.43 -9.13
C THR A 45 56.40 -23.15 -8.58
N PHE A 46 56.06 -22.02 -9.19
CA PHE A 46 56.33 -20.66 -8.71
C PHE A 46 55.03 -19.93 -8.37
N ALA A 47 55.09 -19.00 -7.42
CA ALA A 47 54.04 -18.01 -7.22
C ALA A 47 54.05 -16.98 -8.37
N SER A 48 53.02 -16.14 -8.46
CA SER A 48 52.94 -15.07 -9.48
C SER A 48 54.09 -14.08 -9.40
N GLN A 49 54.65 -13.84 -8.21
CA GLN A 49 55.81 -12.96 -8.04
C GLN A 49 57.07 -13.51 -8.74
N PRO A 50 58.02 -12.64 -9.17
CA PRO A 50 59.30 -13.08 -9.72
C PRO A 50 60.04 -14.01 -8.77
N GLY A 51 60.72 -15.02 -9.30
CA GLY A 51 61.37 -16.04 -8.48
C GLY A 51 62.48 -16.79 -9.20
N VAL A 52 63.42 -17.34 -8.42
CA VAL A 52 64.52 -18.15 -8.93
C VAL A 52 64.56 -19.48 -8.17
N ARG A 53 64.67 -20.58 -8.91
CA ARG A 53 65.01 -21.91 -8.40
C ARG A 53 66.14 -22.48 -9.25
N SER A 54 66.76 -23.56 -8.79
CA SER A 54 67.76 -24.29 -9.58
C SER A 54 67.52 -25.78 -9.54
N ILE A 55 67.96 -26.48 -10.58
CA ILE A 55 68.09 -27.94 -10.63
C ILE A 55 69.56 -28.31 -10.77
N THR A 56 69.97 -29.40 -10.13
CA THR A 56 71.29 -30.01 -10.30
C THR A 56 71.14 -31.38 -10.95
N PHE A 57 71.99 -31.70 -11.93
CA PHE A 57 72.04 -33.00 -12.58
C PHE A 57 73.46 -33.30 -13.05
N THR A 58 73.79 -34.59 -13.21
CA THR A 58 75.00 -35.05 -13.89
C THR A 58 74.63 -35.46 -15.31
N ALA A 59 75.29 -34.87 -16.31
CA ALA A 59 75.19 -35.24 -17.71
C ALA A 59 76.40 -36.08 -18.13
N GLY A 60 76.16 -37.24 -18.76
CA GLY A 60 77.21 -38.16 -19.20
C GLY A 60 78.01 -37.69 -20.43
N ARG A 61 77.60 -36.56 -21.03
CA ARG A 61 78.26 -35.85 -22.14
C ARG A 61 77.76 -34.41 -22.23
N ALA A 62 78.20 -33.66 -23.24
CA ALA A 62 77.67 -32.33 -23.55
C ALA A 62 76.14 -32.33 -23.69
N TRP A 63 75.51 -31.30 -23.14
CA TRP A 63 74.06 -31.21 -22.94
C TRP A 63 73.51 -29.84 -23.34
N GLN A 64 72.19 -29.80 -23.53
CA GLN A 64 71.43 -28.57 -23.78
C GLN A 64 70.12 -28.56 -22.96
N ALA A 65 69.61 -27.37 -22.70
CA ALA A 65 68.34 -27.11 -22.03
C ALA A 65 67.49 -26.17 -22.87
N ALA A 66 66.25 -26.57 -23.16
CA ALA A 66 65.31 -25.81 -23.99
C ALA A 66 63.90 -25.83 -23.38
N LEU A 67 63.20 -24.71 -23.49
CA LEU A 67 61.75 -24.63 -23.29
C LEU A 67 61.05 -25.02 -24.60
N ASP A 68 59.91 -25.72 -24.52
CA ASP A 68 59.20 -26.23 -25.70
C ASP A 68 58.16 -25.27 -26.29
N GLU A 69 57.73 -24.25 -25.55
CA GLU A 69 56.77 -23.25 -26.01
C GLU A 69 57.44 -22.00 -26.64
N PRO A 70 57.12 -21.64 -27.90
CA PRO A 70 57.59 -20.41 -28.53
C PRO A 70 57.11 -19.15 -27.80
N GLY A 71 58.03 -18.44 -27.16
CA GLY A 71 57.75 -17.20 -26.41
C GLY A 71 57.87 -17.34 -24.89
N ALA A 72 57.94 -18.56 -24.34
CA ALA A 72 58.10 -18.75 -22.90
C ALA A 72 59.39 -18.12 -22.33
N ASN A 73 60.44 -17.97 -23.14
CA ASN A 73 61.66 -17.23 -22.80
C ASN A 73 61.42 -15.76 -22.35
N ASN A 74 60.25 -15.18 -22.65
CA ASN A 74 59.87 -13.84 -22.18
C ASN A 74 59.52 -13.81 -20.68
N TRP A 75 59.14 -14.96 -20.10
CA TRP A 75 58.67 -15.06 -18.72
C TRP A 75 59.40 -16.13 -17.88
N CYS A 76 59.96 -17.15 -18.49
CA CYS A 76 60.77 -18.20 -17.87
C CYS A 76 62.15 -18.25 -18.56
N ILE A 77 63.21 -17.96 -17.82
CA ILE A 77 64.58 -17.85 -18.32
C ILE A 77 65.43 -18.96 -17.66
N VAL A 78 66.06 -19.78 -18.49
CA VAL A 78 66.89 -20.91 -18.08
C VAL A 78 68.36 -20.59 -18.34
N THR A 79 69.27 -20.81 -17.38
CA THR A 79 70.69 -20.47 -17.53
C THR A 79 71.60 -21.34 -16.64
N PRO A 80 72.70 -21.91 -17.18
CA PRO A 80 73.07 -21.96 -18.59
C PRO A 80 72.10 -22.84 -19.42
N THR A 81 72.05 -22.63 -20.73
CA THR A 81 71.22 -23.42 -21.67
C THR A 81 71.99 -24.56 -22.35
N ARG A 82 73.29 -24.72 -22.06
CA ARG A 82 74.16 -25.79 -22.55
C ARG A 82 75.46 -25.85 -21.76
N GLY A 83 76.16 -26.98 -21.83
CA GLY A 83 77.48 -27.17 -21.25
C GLY A 83 78.08 -28.53 -21.60
N GLU A 84 79.27 -28.79 -21.08
CA GLU A 84 80.00 -30.05 -21.27
C GLU A 84 79.55 -31.13 -20.25
N ALA A 85 80.15 -32.33 -20.35
CA ALA A 85 79.93 -33.45 -19.44
C ALA A 85 80.27 -33.09 -17.98
N GLY A 86 79.54 -33.69 -17.02
CA GLY A 86 79.80 -33.55 -15.58
C GLY A 86 78.56 -33.17 -14.77
N THR A 87 78.76 -32.78 -13.50
CA THR A 87 77.70 -32.27 -12.63
C THR A 87 77.47 -30.78 -12.89
N VAL A 88 76.21 -30.43 -13.07
CA VAL A 88 75.74 -29.14 -13.59
C VAL A 88 74.59 -28.64 -12.73
N THR A 89 74.62 -27.35 -12.37
CA THR A 89 73.44 -26.67 -11.81
C THR A 89 72.91 -25.67 -12.84
N VAL A 90 71.63 -25.79 -13.18
CA VAL A 90 70.89 -24.88 -14.06
C VAL A 90 69.92 -24.07 -13.22
N SER A 91 69.98 -22.75 -13.35
CA SER A 91 69.04 -21.80 -12.75
C SER A 91 67.84 -21.59 -13.66
N ILE A 92 66.67 -21.44 -13.04
CA ILE A 92 65.35 -21.23 -13.64
C ILE A 92 64.76 -19.99 -12.97
N THR A 93 64.71 -18.89 -13.71
CA THR A 93 64.20 -17.59 -13.25
C THR A 93 62.85 -17.34 -13.92
N VAL A 94 61.82 -17.01 -13.15
CA VAL A 94 60.54 -16.53 -13.67
C VAL A 94 60.34 -15.04 -13.39
N ASN A 95 59.77 -14.33 -14.35
CA ASN A 95 59.27 -12.96 -14.21
C ASN A 95 57.88 -12.96 -13.55
N GLU A 96 57.32 -11.78 -13.26
CA GLU A 96 55.99 -11.67 -12.66
C GLU A 96 54.89 -12.20 -13.60
N ASN A 97 53.87 -12.85 -13.03
CA ASN A 97 52.66 -13.27 -13.73
C ASN A 97 51.51 -12.32 -13.39
N GLU A 98 51.32 -11.33 -14.25
CA GLU A 98 50.28 -10.30 -14.10
C GLU A 98 48.89 -10.75 -14.56
N SER A 99 48.77 -11.93 -15.21
CA SER A 99 47.49 -12.47 -15.68
C SER A 99 46.72 -13.27 -14.62
N ASP A 100 45.42 -13.40 -14.84
CA ASP A 100 44.49 -14.18 -14.01
C ASP A 100 44.57 -15.70 -14.27
N ASP A 101 45.31 -16.13 -15.29
CA ASP A 101 45.56 -17.53 -15.64
C ASP A 101 46.89 -18.10 -15.11
N THR A 102 46.91 -19.42 -14.87
CA THR A 102 48.14 -20.19 -14.58
C THR A 102 48.90 -20.48 -15.88
N ARG A 103 50.13 -19.99 -16.01
CA ARG A 103 50.99 -20.27 -17.17
C ARG A 103 51.93 -21.46 -16.91
N ASN A 104 52.21 -22.25 -17.95
CA ASN A 104 52.96 -23.50 -17.89
C ASN A 104 53.90 -23.62 -19.09
N VAL A 105 55.07 -24.25 -18.92
CA VAL A 105 55.99 -24.61 -20.01
C VAL A 105 56.81 -25.85 -19.61
N HIS A 106 57.25 -26.70 -20.54
CA HIS A 106 58.14 -27.81 -20.19
C HIS A 106 59.61 -27.48 -20.46
N LEU A 107 60.45 -27.64 -19.42
CA LEU A 107 61.90 -27.61 -19.58
C LEU A 107 62.38 -29.00 -20.01
N ASN A 108 63.03 -29.06 -21.16
CA ASN A 108 63.65 -30.25 -21.72
C ASN A 108 65.18 -30.16 -21.61
N LEU A 109 65.78 -31.09 -20.86
CA LEU A 109 67.22 -31.34 -20.86
C LEU A 109 67.53 -32.49 -21.83
N ILE A 110 68.56 -32.32 -22.67
CA ILE A 110 68.97 -33.31 -23.68
C ILE A 110 70.50 -33.47 -23.65
N ALA A 111 70.99 -34.72 -23.60
CA ALA A 111 72.40 -35.09 -23.64
C ALA A 111 72.56 -36.33 -24.55
N GLY A 112 72.93 -36.08 -25.81
CA GLY A 112 72.86 -37.09 -26.87
C GLY A 112 71.43 -37.65 -27.04
N SER A 113 71.26 -38.97 -26.96
CA SER A 113 69.92 -39.60 -27.01
C SER A 113 69.14 -39.59 -25.69
N ALA A 114 69.76 -39.20 -24.57
CA ALA A 114 69.06 -39.09 -23.28
C ALA A 114 68.32 -37.76 -23.15
N GLN A 115 67.05 -37.82 -22.76
CA GLN A 115 66.21 -36.66 -22.48
C GLN A 115 65.54 -36.81 -21.10
N LYS A 116 65.45 -35.72 -20.35
CA LYS A 116 64.57 -35.60 -19.17
C LYS A 116 63.88 -34.24 -19.21
N SER A 117 62.62 -34.20 -18.82
CA SER A 117 61.83 -32.97 -18.82
C SER A 117 60.83 -32.89 -17.67
N PHE A 118 60.34 -31.68 -17.40
CA PHE A 118 59.29 -31.41 -16.43
C PHE A 118 58.58 -30.09 -16.70
N THR A 119 57.35 -29.96 -16.21
CA THR A 119 56.57 -28.72 -16.27
C THR A 119 57.07 -27.71 -15.25
N ILE A 120 57.32 -26.48 -15.69
CA ILE A 120 57.43 -25.28 -14.86
C ILE A 120 56.07 -24.60 -14.90
N SER A 121 55.47 -24.37 -13.73
CA SER A 121 54.13 -23.78 -13.59
C SER A 121 54.21 -22.50 -12.76
N GLN A 122 53.49 -21.45 -13.14
CA GLN A 122 53.42 -20.21 -12.37
C GLN A 122 51.96 -19.79 -12.16
N THR A 123 51.59 -19.61 -10.89
CA THR A 123 50.22 -19.23 -10.50
C THR A 123 49.85 -17.84 -11.03
N PRO A 124 48.55 -17.53 -11.20
CA PRO A 124 48.09 -16.18 -11.54
C PRO A 124 48.36 -15.16 -10.44
N LYS A 125 48.16 -13.89 -10.78
CA LYS A 125 48.10 -12.77 -9.85
C LYS A 125 47.07 -13.05 -8.74
N PRO A 126 47.34 -12.73 -7.45
CA PRO A 126 46.35 -12.93 -6.40
C PRO A 126 45.18 -11.94 -6.57
N ILE A 127 43.94 -12.43 -6.50
CA ILE A 127 42.76 -11.57 -6.59
C ILE A 127 42.66 -10.71 -5.31
N VAL A 128 43.01 -9.43 -5.42
CA VAL A 128 42.86 -8.46 -4.33
C VAL A 128 41.40 -8.00 -4.28
N ILE A 129 40.58 -8.73 -3.54
CA ILE A 129 39.18 -8.34 -3.26
C ILE A 129 39.22 -7.14 -2.28
N PRO A 130 38.81 -5.93 -2.67
CA PRO A 130 38.74 -4.74 -1.79
C PRO A 130 37.62 -4.89 -0.75
N GLU A 131 37.52 -3.95 0.19
CA GLU A 131 36.32 -3.83 1.05
C GLU A 131 35.10 -3.40 0.23
N GLY A 132 33.91 -3.90 0.61
CA GLY A 132 32.65 -3.65 -0.10
C GLY A 132 32.38 -4.68 -1.21
N LEU A 133 31.56 -4.27 -2.19
CA LEU A 133 31.20 -5.08 -3.36
C LEU A 133 32.24 -4.90 -4.48
N SER A 134 32.63 -6.00 -5.10
CA SER A 134 33.53 -6.05 -6.27
C SER A 134 33.18 -7.24 -7.15
N TYR A 135 33.75 -7.31 -8.35
CA TYR A 135 33.34 -8.28 -9.37
C TYR A 135 34.45 -8.55 -10.39
N SER A 136 34.36 -9.68 -11.10
CA SER A 136 35.46 -10.26 -11.89
C SER A 136 35.68 -9.67 -13.29
N LEU A 137 34.97 -8.62 -13.68
CA LEU A 137 35.12 -7.96 -14.99
C LEU A 137 35.11 -6.44 -14.77
N GLU A 138 36.10 -5.72 -15.30
CA GLU A 138 36.16 -4.25 -15.22
C GLU A 138 34.92 -3.60 -15.86
N GLU A 139 34.47 -4.16 -16.99
CA GLU A 139 33.17 -3.89 -17.60
C GLU A 139 32.31 -5.17 -17.59
N PRO A 140 31.34 -5.30 -16.67
CA PRO A 140 30.37 -6.39 -16.69
C PRO A 140 29.48 -6.33 -17.95
N ASP A 141 29.32 -7.45 -18.64
CA ASP A 141 28.46 -7.56 -19.83
C ASP A 141 27.33 -8.57 -19.61
N ALA A 142 26.13 -8.23 -20.06
CA ALA A 142 24.90 -8.99 -19.83
C ALA A 142 24.96 -10.44 -20.35
N ASP A 143 25.70 -10.71 -21.43
CA ASP A 143 25.83 -12.01 -22.08
C ASP A 143 27.12 -12.76 -21.69
N ARG A 144 27.86 -12.25 -20.71
CA ARG A 144 29.05 -12.90 -20.12
C ARG A 144 28.79 -13.39 -18.70
N PRO A 145 29.53 -14.40 -18.20
CA PRO A 145 29.49 -14.78 -16.80
C PRO A 145 30.19 -13.73 -15.93
N LEU A 146 29.71 -13.53 -14.71
CA LEU A 146 30.25 -12.56 -13.76
C LEU A 146 30.36 -13.18 -12.37
N THR A 147 31.54 -13.17 -11.77
CA THR A 147 31.73 -13.55 -10.37
C THR A 147 31.72 -12.29 -9.49
N ILE A 148 30.81 -12.28 -8.53
CA ILE A 148 30.66 -11.25 -7.50
C ILE A 148 31.53 -11.63 -6.30
N TYR A 149 32.15 -10.63 -5.67
CA TYR A 149 32.85 -10.76 -4.40
C TYR A 149 32.36 -9.68 -3.44
N TYR A 150 32.12 -10.05 -2.18
CA TYR A 150 31.86 -9.10 -1.12
C TYR A 150 32.84 -9.33 0.03
N ARG A 151 33.57 -8.28 0.42
CA ARG A 151 34.31 -8.25 1.68
C ARG A 151 33.58 -7.31 2.64
N ALA A 152 33.11 -7.85 3.76
CA ALA A 152 32.56 -7.02 4.83
C ALA A 152 33.68 -6.12 5.41
N ALA A 153 33.50 -4.81 5.28
CA ALA A 153 34.32 -3.81 5.99
C ALA A 153 34.04 -3.87 7.50
N SER A 154 34.94 -3.33 8.31
CA SER A 154 34.79 -3.30 9.79
C SER A 154 33.53 -2.60 10.33
N SER A 155 32.84 -1.81 9.50
CA SER A 155 31.55 -1.16 9.78
C SER A 155 30.31 -1.96 9.39
N SER A 156 30.45 -3.06 8.65
CA SER A 156 29.34 -3.88 8.16
C SER A 156 28.74 -4.76 9.26
N LEU A 157 27.41 -4.91 9.27
CA LEU A 157 26.71 -5.85 10.15
C LEU A 157 27.14 -7.32 9.91
N LEU A 158 27.68 -7.63 8.74
CA LEU A 158 28.23 -8.95 8.40
C LEU A 158 29.71 -9.11 8.80
N TYR A 159 30.35 -8.11 9.43
CA TYR A 159 31.75 -8.22 9.85
C TYR A 159 31.93 -9.26 10.95
N ASN A 160 32.91 -10.14 10.78
CA ASN A 160 33.14 -11.34 11.59
C ASN A 160 31.99 -12.36 11.59
N TYR A 161 31.02 -12.26 10.68
CA TYR A 161 29.93 -13.23 10.59
C TYR A 161 30.42 -14.62 10.15
N GLN A 162 29.92 -15.67 10.83
CA GLN A 162 30.37 -17.05 10.63
C GLN A 162 29.34 -17.97 9.97
N GLY A 163 28.08 -17.55 9.90
CA GLY A 163 27.03 -18.28 9.20
C GLY A 163 27.07 -18.09 7.67
N THR A 164 25.95 -18.44 7.03
CA THR A 164 25.76 -18.33 5.59
C THR A 164 25.39 -16.91 5.21
N VAL A 165 25.91 -16.42 4.07
CA VAL A 165 25.42 -15.16 3.48
C VAL A 165 24.64 -15.50 2.21
N TYR A 166 23.49 -14.86 2.03
CA TYR A 166 22.64 -14.95 0.85
C TYR A 166 22.55 -13.57 0.19
N ALA A 167 22.40 -13.55 -1.13
CA ALA A 167 22.18 -12.35 -1.92
C ALA A 167 20.70 -12.25 -2.34
N HIS A 168 19.92 -11.39 -1.70
CA HIS A 168 18.66 -10.96 -2.31
C HIS A 168 19.02 -10.06 -3.50
N THR A 169 18.70 -10.50 -4.72
CA THR A 169 19.31 -9.94 -5.93
C THR A 169 18.39 -10.00 -7.15
N GLY A 170 18.53 -9.01 -8.03
CA GLY A 170 17.68 -8.77 -9.19
C GLY A 170 18.28 -7.76 -10.17
N ILE A 171 17.59 -7.53 -11.27
CA ILE A 171 17.91 -6.49 -12.27
C ILE A 171 17.12 -5.22 -11.92
N ILE A 172 17.75 -4.06 -12.03
CA ILE A 172 17.05 -2.77 -11.89
C ILE A 172 16.59 -2.30 -13.28
N SER A 173 15.29 -2.16 -13.48
CA SER A 173 14.65 -1.85 -14.77
C SER A 173 13.54 -0.82 -14.58
N GLU A 174 13.63 0.33 -15.24
CA GLU A 174 12.76 1.50 -15.03
C GLU A 174 12.78 2.00 -13.57
N GLY A 175 13.93 1.88 -12.89
CA GLY A 175 14.12 2.28 -11.49
C GLY A 175 13.67 1.24 -10.46
N SER A 176 12.80 0.29 -10.82
CA SER A 176 12.32 -0.79 -9.95
C SER A 176 13.21 -2.04 -10.01
N TRP A 177 13.20 -2.83 -8.94
CA TRP A 177 13.72 -4.19 -8.96
C TRP A 177 12.85 -5.08 -9.87
N SER A 178 13.46 -6.04 -10.56
CA SER A 178 12.84 -6.92 -11.56
C SER A 178 13.66 -8.21 -11.69
N TYR A 179 13.04 -9.33 -12.09
CA TYR A 179 13.71 -10.64 -12.14
C TYR A 179 14.43 -10.99 -10.82
N VAL A 180 13.77 -10.73 -9.69
CA VAL A 180 14.31 -11.01 -8.35
C VAL A 180 14.36 -12.53 -8.13
N GLN A 181 15.44 -13.03 -7.52
CA GLN A 181 15.77 -14.47 -7.51
C GLN A 181 15.41 -15.21 -6.20
N SER A 182 14.80 -14.51 -5.25
CA SER A 182 14.08 -15.07 -4.11
C SER A 182 13.09 -14.04 -3.58
N GLU A 183 12.00 -14.48 -2.95
CA GLU A 183 11.13 -13.57 -2.19
C GLU A 183 11.89 -12.85 -1.08
N TRP A 184 11.42 -11.68 -0.66
CA TRP A 184 12.13 -10.89 0.36
C TRP A 184 12.35 -11.68 1.64
N ASN A 185 11.40 -12.52 2.08
CA ASN A 185 11.55 -13.35 3.29
C ASN A 185 12.15 -14.74 3.04
N GLU A 186 12.61 -15.06 1.82
CA GLU A 186 13.17 -16.37 1.46
C GLU A 186 14.65 -16.33 1.09
N ASN A 187 15.38 -17.39 1.46
CA ASN A 187 16.79 -17.60 1.15
C ASN A 187 16.93 -18.88 0.32
N THR A 188 17.28 -18.74 -0.97
CA THR A 188 17.39 -19.86 -1.92
C THR A 188 18.85 -20.32 -2.08
N ASP A 189 19.08 -21.62 -2.32
CA ASP A 189 20.44 -22.13 -2.61
C ASP A 189 21.04 -21.51 -3.90
N LYS A 190 20.22 -21.02 -4.83
CA LYS A 190 20.67 -20.27 -6.01
C LYS A 190 21.38 -18.96 -5.62
N CYS A 191 20.88 -18.28 -4.60
CA CYS A 191 21.37 -16.99 -4.12
C CYS A 191 22.42 -17.08 -3.00
N LYS A 192 22.84 -18.31 -2.65
CA LYS A 192 23.74 -18.60 -1.53
C LYS A 192 25.19 -18.30 -1.88
N MET A 193 25.82 -17.43 -1.10
CA MET A 193 27.21 -17.05 -1.34
C MET A 193 28.18 -18.05 -0.71
N SER A 194 29.21 -18.43 -1.47
CA SER A 194 30.31 -19.27 -0.99
C SER A 194 31.32 -18.43 -0.21
N LYS A 195 31.69 -18.85 1.00
CA LYS A 195 32.72 -18.17 1.81
C LYS A 195 34.12 -18.51 1.28
N LEU A 196 34.94 -17.50 1.02
CA LEU A 196 36.30 -17.65 0.49
C LEU A 196 37.37 -17.45 1.57
N ASP A 197 37.14 -16.53 2.51
CA ASP A 197 38.06 -16.16 3.58
C ASP A 197 37.23 -15.59 4.76
N ASN A 198 37.88 -15.21 5.85
CA ASN A 198 37.28 -14.38 6.89
C ASN A 198 36.73 -13.10 6.27
N ASN A 199 35.43 -12.87 6.49
CA ASN A 199 34.70 -11.70 6.02
C ASN A 199 34.63 -11.55 4.48
N VAL A 200 34.88 -12.63 3.71
CA VAL A 200 34.80 -12.62 2.24
C VAL A 200 33.89 -13.73 1.72
N TRP A 201 32.93 -13.37 0.87
CA TRP A 201 32.01 -14.27 0.19
C TRP A 201 31.95 -14.00 -1.32
N THR A 202 31.49 -14.98 -2.10
CA THR A 202 31.36 -14.90 -3.56
C THR A 202 30.10 -15.57 -4.11
N LEU A 203 29.60 -15.09 -5.24
CA LEU A 203 28.50 -15.68 -6.01
C LEU A 203 28.80 -15.54 -7.51
N THR A 204 28.62 -16.59 -8.31
CA THR A 204 28.90 -16.56 -9.76
C THR A 204 27.61 -16.63 -10.57
N LEU A 205 27.37 -15.60 -11.37
CA LEU A 205 26.28 -15.49 -12.34
C LEU A 205 26.75 -16.17 -13.64
N SER A 206 26.16 -17.32 -13.97
CA SER A 206 26.63 -18.23 -15.03
C SER A 206 25.44 -19.01 -15.65
N PRO A 207 25.43 -19.31 -16.97
CA PRO A 207 26.52 -19.10 -17.94
C PRO A 207 26.72 -17.65 -18.39
N SER A 208 25.70 -16.81 -18.18
CA SER A 208 25.78 -15.36 -18.31
C SER A 208 24.88 -14.67 -17.28
N ILE A 209 25.05 -13.37 -17.06
CA ILE A 209 24.16 -12.56 -16.20
C ILE A 209 22.70 -12.76 -16.63
N ARG A 210 22.39 -12.49 -17.91
CA ARG A 210 21.05 -12.61 -18.52
C ARG A 210 20.41 -13.99 -18.31
N GLN A 211 21.17 -15.06 -18.56
CA GLN A 211 20.68 -16.43 -18.40
C GLN A 211 20.51 -16.81 -16.94
N TRP A 212 21.35 -16.30 -16.03
CA TRP A 212 21.22 -16.57 -14.60
C TRP A 212 19.98 -15.90 -14.01
N TYR A 213 19.64 -14.69 -14.43
CA TYR A 213 18.38 -14.01 -14.06
C TYR A 213 17.14 -14.50 -14.83
N SER A 214 17.33 -15.33 -15.87
CA SER A 214 16.28 -15.69 -16.84
C SER A 214 15.60 -14.48 -17.50
N SER A 215 16.33 -13.37 -17.73
CA SER A 215 15.74 -12.09 -18.15
C SER A 215 15.42 -11.98 -19.65
N GLU A 216 15.59 -13.06 -20.40
CA GLU A 216 15.41 -13.15 -21.85
C GLU A 216 15.90 -11.91 -22.62
N LYS A 217 14.97 -11.20 -23.30
CA LYS A 217 15.24 -10.04 -24.15
C LYS A 217 15.25 -8.71 -23.38
N THR A 218 15.04 -8.74 -22.07
CA THR A 218 15.05 -7.52 -21.26
C THR A 218 16.48 -7.02 -21.13
N PRO A 219 16.75 -5.73 -21.46
CA PRO A 219 18.06 -5.13 -21.31
C PRO A 219 18.54 -5.15 -19.86
N VAL A 220 19.78 -5.60 -19.63
CA VAL A 220 20.40 -5.65 -18.30
C VAL A 220 21.40 -4.51 -18.17
N LYS A 221 20.96 -3.35 -17.66
CA LYS A 221 21.82 -2.17 -17.46
C LYS A 221 22.36 -1.99 -16.04
N LYS A 222 21.71 -2.59 -15.04
CA LYS A 222 22.08 -2.48 -13.63
C LYS A 222 21.56 -3.69 -12.85
N LEU A 223 22.37 -4.21 -11.93
CA LEU A 223 21.98 -5.22 -10.94
C LEU A 223 21.87 -4.59 -9.54
N GLY A 224 20.97 -5.12 -8.73
CA GLY A 224 20.84 -4.82 -7.30
C GLY A 224 21.18 -6.03 -6.43
N PHE A 225 21.79 -5.77 -5.26
CA PHE A 225 22.18 -6.75 -4.26
C PHE A 225 21.93 -6.21 -2.84
N VAL A 226 21.15 -6.94 -2.05
CA VAL A 226 21.19 -6.85 -0.58
C VAL A 226 21.77 -8.16 -0.06
N LEU A 227 22.89 -8.07 0.65
CA LEU A 227 23.58 -9.26 1.18
C LEU A 227 23.24 -9.41 2.66
N ARG A 228 22.84 -10.63 3.07
CA ARG A 228 22.27 -10.88 4.41
C ARG A 228 22.57 -12.26 4.97
N ASN A 229 22.37 -12.42 6.28
CA ASN A 229 22.44 -13.71 6.97
C ASN A 229 21.14 -14.56 6.84
N GLU A 230 21.14 -15.75 7.44
CA GLU A 230 20.02 -16.72 7.42
C GLU A 230 18.64 -16.15 7.79
N ASP A 231 18.55 -15.23 8.77
CA ASP A 231 17.29 -14.67 9.29
C ASP A 231 17.03 -13.21 8.87
N GLY A 232 17.94 -12.60 8.09
CA GLY A 232 17.83 -11.22 7.62
C GLY A 232 18.12 -10.13 8.65
N SER A 233 18.40 -10.45 9.92
CA SER A 233 18.70 -9.44 10.95
C SER A 233 20.03 -8.71 10.76
N LEU A 234 20.94 -9.27 9.96
CA LEU A 234 22.21 -8.65 9.57
C LEU A 234 22.25 -8.54 8.05
N GLN A 235 22.18 -7.32 7.52
CA GLN A 235 22.18 -7.05 6.07
C GLN A 235 23.03 -5.83 5.69
N THR A 236 23.26 -5.67 4.38
CA THR A 236 23.82 -4.45 3.77
C THR A 236 22.74 -3.42 3.47
N GLU A 237 23.17 -2.23 3.06
CA GLU A 237 22.39 -1.32 2.21
C GLU A 237 22.21 -1.90 0.79
N ASP A 238 21.44 -1.21 -0.06
CA ASP A 238 21.28 -1.52 -1.49
C ASP A 238 22.61 -1.32 -2.24
N LEU A 239 23.25 -2.42 -2.61
CA LEU A 239 24.48 -2.41 -3.40
C LEU A 239 24.15 -2.61 -4.90
N PHE A 240 24.89 -1.93 -5.78
CA PHE A 240 24.59 -1.91 -7.21
C PHE A 240 25.80 -2.20 -8.10
N ILE A 241 25.56 -2.87 -9.23
CA ILE A 241 26.57 -3.14 -10.27
C ILE A 241 26.04 -2.60 -11.62
N PRO A 242 26.76 -1.71 -12.32
CA PRO A 242 26.43 -1.34 -13.69
C PRO A 242 26.76 -2.49 -14.65
N VAL A 243 25.94 -2.69 -15.68
CA VAL A 243 26.12 -3.75 -16.68
C VAL A 243 25.95 -3.17 -18.09
N THR A 244 26.83 -3.56 -19.00
CA THR A 244 26.69 -3.27 -20.43
C THR A 244 25.85 -4.35 -21.09
N ASP A 245 24.62 -4.00 -21.50
CA ASP A 245 23.87 -4.82 -22.45
C ASP A 245 24.18 -4.35 -23.89
N ASN A 246 24.84 -5.21 -24.67
CA ASN A 246 25.17 -4.98 -26.08
C ASN A 246 24.18 -5.65 -27.05
N THR A 247 23.34 -6.58 -26.57
CA THR A 247 22.43 -7.39 -27.40
C THR A 247 21.02 -6.81 -27.44
N TYR A 248 20.55 -6.24 -26.32
CA TYR A 248 19.25 -5.59 -26.23
C TYR A 248 19.38 -4.15 -25.73
N GLN A 249 18.67 -3.24 -26.39
CA GLN A 249 18.60 -1.83 -26.03
C GLN A 249 17.29 -1.54 -25.32
N GLU A 250 17.33 -0.57 -24.40
CA GLU A 250 16.13 -0.07 -23.73
C GLU A 250 15.17 0.58 -24.74
N PHE A 251 13.88 0.58 -24.41
CA PHE A 251 12.87 1.19 -25.27
C PHE A 251 13.12 2.70 -25.41
N VAL A 252 13.21 3.17 -26.67
CA VAL A 252 13.34 4.60 -26.98
C VAL A 252 12.01 5.13 -27.53
N PRO A 253 11.30 6.00 -26.80
CA PRO A 253 10.08 6.65 -27.29
C PRO A 253 10.30 7.46 -28.57
N ALA A 254 9.52 7.21 -29.61
CA ALA A 254 9.52 8.00 -30.84
C ALA A 254 9.04 9.44 -30.59
N SER A 255 9.16 10.31 -31.60
CA SER A 255 8.59 11.67 -31.57
C SER A 255 7.08 11.64 -31.38
N ILE A 256 6.54 12.68 -30.73
CA ILE A 256 5.12 12.81 -30.41
C ILE A 256 4.26 12.74 -31.69
N LYS A 257 3.36 11.76 -31.75
CA LYS A 257 2.24 11.76 -32.72
C LYS A 257 1.22 12.79 -32.24
N LYS A 258 0.93 13.84 -33.03
CA LYS A 258 -0.13 14.82 -32.71
C LYS A 258 -1.42 14.41 -33.42
N GLY A 259 -2.57 14.57 -32.77
CA GLY A 259 -3.89 14.27 -33.34
C GLY A 259 -5.01 14.66 -32.39
N THR A 260 -6.09 15.25 -32.92
CA THR A 260 -7.26 15.71 -32.16
C THR A 260 -7.94 14.57 -31.42
N LEU A 261 -8.34 14.79 -30.17
CA LEU A 261 -9.12 13.84 -29.38
C LEU A 261 -10.44 13.47 -30.11
N PRO A 262 -10.85 12.19 -30.17
CA PRO A 262 -12.11 11.80 -30.79
C PRO A 262 -13.34 12.49 -30.16
N GLU A 263 -14.42 12.64 -30.92
CA GLU A 263 -15.68 13.13 -30.36
C GLU A 263 -16.32 12.09 -29.42
N ASN A 264 -17.04 12.57 -28.40
CA ASN A 264 -17.81 11.76 -27.44
C ASN A 264 -16.95 10.81 -26.55
N VAL A 265 -15.67 11.13 -26.31
CA VAL A 265 -14.85 10.49 -25.27
C VAL A 265 -14.52 11.46 -24.15
N ALA A 266 -14.30 10.93 -22.95
CA ALA A 266 -13.78 11.63 -21.78
C ALA A 266 -12.44 11.04 -21.34
N GLU A 267 -11.84 11.61 -20.30
CA GLU A 267 -10.68 11.03 -19.62
C GLU A 267 -10.97 9.60 -19.14
N GLY A 268 -9.94 8.76 -19.12
CA GLY A 268 -10.04 7.35 -18.74
C GLY A 268 -10.41 6.41 -19.89
N ILE A 269 -11.19 5.38 -19.56
CA ILE A 269 -11.53 4.25 -20.45
C ILE A 269 -12.89 4.51 -21.12
N ASN A 270 -12.94 4.50 -22.45
CA ASN A 270 -14.15 4.75 -23.24
C ASN A 270 -14.45 3.55 -24.14
N ILE A 271 -15.53 2.82 -23.85
CA ILE A 271 -15.99 1.70 -24.68
C ILE A 271 -16.76 2.28 -25.88
N ILE A 272 -16.28 2.02 -27.10
CA ILE A 272 -16.83 2.60 -28.33
C ILE A 272 -17.77 1.62 -29.05
N ASP A 273 -17.33 0.36 -29.15
CA ASP A 273 -18.10 -0.77 -29.69
C ASP A 273 -17.60 -2.08 -29.09
N ASN A 274 -18.20 -3.21 -29.47
CA ASN A 274 -17.88 -4.55 -28.99
C ASN A 274 -16.41 -4.99 -29.22
N SER A 275 -15.60 -4.22 -29.95
CA SER A 275 -14.21 -4.52 -30.31
C SER A 275 -13.25 -3.32 -30.23
N THR A 276 -13.75 -2.14 -29.85
CA THR A 276 -13.02 -0.87 -29.86
C THR A 276 -13.12 -0.14 -28.52
N VAL A 277 -11.97 0.28 -27.99
CA VAL A 277 -11.86 1.09 -26.76
C VAL A 277 -10.91 2.27 -27.01
N THR A 278 -11.28 3.47 -26.57
CA THR A 278 -10.39 4.64 -26.56
C THR A 278 -9.96 4.94 -25.14
N LEU A 279 -8.65 4.94 -24.91
CA LEU A 279 -8.02 5.29 -23.63
C LEU A 279 -7.53 6.74 -23.69
N VAL A 280 -7.73 7.53 -22.63
CA VAL A 280 -7.48 8.98 -22.61
C VAL A 280 -6.82 9.42 -21.29
N LEU A 281 -5.57 9.84 -21.34
CA LEU A 281 -4.80 10.32 -20.19
C LEU A 281 -4.65 11.85 -20.25
N TYR A 282 -5.21 12.58 -19.29
CA TYR A 282 -4.96 14.02 -19.14
C TYR A 282 -3.55 14.27 -18.60
N ASP A 283 -2.77 15.09 -19.30
CA ASP A 283 -1.39 15.46 -18.96
C ASP A 283 -1.13 16.91 -19.39
N LYS A 284 -1.42 17.85 -18.49
CA LYS A 284 -1.18 19.28 -18.67
C LYS A 284 -1.12 19.92 -17.29
N ASP A 285 0.10 20.30 -16.89
CA ASP A 285 0.37 20.90 -15.58
C ASP A 285 -0.18 22.35 -15.48
N THR A 286 -0.04 22.99 -14.31
CA THR A 286 -0.55 24.37 -14.12
C THR A 286 0.16 25.43 -14.97
N ASP A 287 1.38 25.16 -15.42
CA ASP A 287 2.18 26.02 -16.29
C ASP A 287 1.90 25.78 -17.79
N GLY A 288 1.14 24.72 -18.12
CA GLY A 288 0.77 24.31 -19.47
C GLY A 288 1.70 23.28 -20.13
N ASN A 289 2.70 22.76 -19.41
CA ASN A 289 3.61 21.72 -19.90
C ASN A 289 2.97 20.33 -19.84
N HIS A 290 3.62 19.37 -20.51
CA HIS A 290 3.24 17.96 -20.55
C HIS A 290 4.50 17.09 -20.67
N LYS A 291 4.39 15.76 -20.49
CA LYS A 291 5.53 14.82 -20.62
C LYS A 291 5.99 14.69 -22.08
N ASP A 292 7.18 14.17 -22.37
CA ASP A 292 7.72 14.08 -23.75
C ASP A 292 7.12 12.95 -24.59
N PHE A 293 6.48 11.98 -23.94
CA PHE A 293 5.84 10.81 -24.56
C PHE A 293 4.77 10.23 -23.64
N ALA A 294 3.78 9.59 -24.25
CA ALA A 294 2.91 8.62 -23.59
C ALA A 294 2.67 7.41 -24.50
N HIS A 295 2.66 6.24 -23.89
CA HIS A 295 2.42 4.93 -24.49
C HIS A 295 1.50 4.13 -23.57
N VAL A 296 0.94 3.04 -24.09
CA VAL A 296 0.16 2.08 -23.30
C VAL A 296 0.67 0.65 -23.51
N VAL A 297 0.78 -0.11 -22.43
CA VAL A 297 1.07 -1.55 -22.47
C VAL A 297 -0.12 -2.32 -21.88
N GLY A 298 -0.34 -3.54 -22.34
CA GLY A 298 -1.41 -4.38 -21.81
C GLY A 298 -1.57 -5.72 -22.52
N ASP A 299 -2.64 -6.43 -22.17
CA ASP A 299 -2.94 -7.76 -22.73
C ASP A 299 -3.23 -7.78 -24.24
N PHE A 300 -3.35 -6.62 -24.88
CA PHE A 300 -3.57 -6.41 -26.31
C PHE A 300 -2.28 -6.17 -27.11
N ASN A 301 -1.15 -5.91 -26.43
CA ASN A 301 0.18 -5.79 -27.05
C ASN A 301 1.25 -6.63 -26.32
N HIS A 302 0.80 -7.68 -25.59
CA HIS A 302 1.64 -8.62 -24.86
C HIS A 302 2.62 -7.93 -23.88
N TRP A 303 2.18 -6.82 -23.28
CA TRP A 303 2.96 -6.00 -22.34
C TRP A 303 4.27 -5.40 -22.90
N GLN A 304 4.45 -5.42 -24.23
CA GLN A 304 5.66 -4.96 -24.90
C GLN A 304 5.56 -3.49 -25.33
N LEU A 305 6.52 -2.67 -24.90
CA LEU A 305 6.67 -1.30 -25.38
C LEU A 305 7.12 -1.27 -26.85
N SER A 306 6.45 -0.46 -27.65
CA SER A 306 6.77 -0.23 -29.07
C SER A 306 6.32 1.16 -29.50
N ASN A 307 6.72 1.62 -30.69
CA ASN A 307 6.24 2.89 -31.26
C ASN A 307 5.09 2.70 -32.28
N GLU A 308 4.52 1.50 -32.30
CA GLU A 308 3.39 1.11 -33.16
C GLU A 308 2.06 1.73 -32.70
N ASP A 309 1.06 1.74 -33.58
CA ASP A 309 -0.25 2.36 -33.33
C ASP A 309 -1.14 1.61 -32.31
N ASN A 310 -0.69 0.47 -31.79
CA ASN A 310 -1.29 -0.24 -30.64
C ASN A 310 -0.52 -0.02 -29.33
N CYS A 311 0.42 0.93 -29.28
CA CYS A 311 1.19 1.26 -28.09
C CYS A 311 1.43 2.77 -27.93
N GLN A 312 1.91 3.48 -28.97
CA GLN A 312 2.17 4.92 -28.86
C GLN A 312 0.88 5.74 -28.92
N MET A 313 0.67 6.62 -27.94
CA MET A 313 -0.49 7.50 -27.87
C MET A 313 -0.32 8.75 -28.75
N TYR A 314 -1.44 9.25 -29.25
CA TYR A 314 -1.57 10.57 -29.89
C TYR A 314 -1.70 11.66 -28.82
N ARG A 315 -1.22 12.86 -29.11
CA ARG A 315 -1.33 14.04 -28.27
C ARG A 315 -2.27 15.07 -28.88
N ASP A 316 -3.23 15.54 -28.08
CA ASP A 316 -4.04 16.72 -28.36
C ASP A 316 -3.74 17.80 -27.29
N ASP A 317 -3.16 18.92 -27.72
CA ASP A 317 -2.79 20.01 -26.81
C ASP A 317 -4.00 20.89 -26.44
N ALA A 318 -5.07 20.89 -27.24
CA ALA A 318 -6.26 21.70 -26.99
C ALA A 318 -7.03 21.14 -25.78
N SER A 319 -7.29 19.83 -25.76
CA SER A 319 -7.76 19.14 -24.56
C SER A 319 -6.68 19.09 -23.48
N GLY A 320 -5.43 18.84 -23.86
CA GLY A 320 -4.32 18.54 -22.94
C GLY A 320 -4.18 17.04 -22.65
N CYS A 321 -4.71 16.19 -23.53
CA CYS A 321 -4.79 14.76 -23.35
C CYS A 321 -3.87 14.00 -24.31
N TRP A 322 -3.34 12.88 -23.82
CA TRP A 322 -2.91 11.77 -24.65
C TRP A 322 -4.09 10.84 -24.89
N TRP A 323 -4.18 10.22 -26.07
CA TRP A 323 -5.23 9.26 -26.37
C TRP A 323 -4.78 8.16 -27.34
N ILE A 324 -5.44 7.00 -27.30
CA ILE A 324 -5.23 5.90 -28.25
C ILE A 324 -6.52 5.10 -28.41
N THR A 325 -6.87 4.71 -29.64
CA THR A 325 -8.02 3.85 -29.93
C THR A 325 -7.56 2.44 -30.27
N LEU A 326 -7.71 1.53 -29.30
CA LEU A 326 -7.46 0.10 -29.44
C LEU A 326 -8.61 -0.56 -30.21
N ARG A 327 -8.30 -1.57 -31.03
CA ARG A 327 -9.25 -2.23 -31.95
C ARG A 327 -9.01 -3.73 -32.03
N ASN A 328 -10.01 -4.45 -32.54
CA ASN A 328 -10.02 -5.92 -32.66
C ASN A 328 -9.88 -6.63 -31.29
N LEU A 329 -10.42 -6.01 -30.24
CA LEU A 329 -10.48 -6.58 -28.90
C LEU A 329 -11.61 -7.64 -28.81
N ASP A 330 -11.44 -8.64 -27.94
CA ASP A 330 -12.49 -9.62 -27.64
C ASP A 330 -13.48 -9.03 -26.64
N VAL A 331 -14.73 -8.93 -27.06
CA VAL A 331 -15.85 -8.37 -26.27
C VAL A 331 -15.99 -9.00 -24.87
N ASN A 332 -15.64 -10.29 -24.74
CA ASN A 332 -15.80 -11.07 -23.51
C ASN A 332 -14.59 -10.96 -22.57
N LYS A 333 -13.42 -10.57 -23.08
CA LYS A 333 -12.16 -10.63 -22.33
C LYS A 333 -12.05 -9.44 -21.37
N GLU A 334 -11.62 -9.73 -20.16
CA GLU A 334 -11.12 -8.72 -19.22
C GLU A 334 -9.64 -8.43 -19.51
N TYR A 335 -9.34 -7.19 -19.86
CA TYR A 335 -8.02 -6.69 -20.25
C TYR A 335 -7.37 -5.93 -19.10
N ALA A 336 -6.11 -6.24 -18.81
CA ALA A 336 -5.25 -5.41 -17.96
C ALA A 336 -4.35 -4.50 -18.82
N PHE A 337 -4.03 -3.31 -18.31
CA PHE A 337 -3.16 -2.33 -18.96
C PHE A 337 -2.51 -1.34 -17.98
N GLN A 338 -1.48 -0.63 -18.45
CA GLN A 338 -0.89 0.55 -17.80
C GLN A 338 -0.47 1.58 -18.85
N TYR A 339 -0.53 2.86 -18.50
CA TYR A 339 0.19 3.90 -19.23
C TYR A 339 1.69 3.87 -18.89
N TYR A 340 2.51 4.25 -19.87
CA TYR A 340 3.95 4.45 -19.76
C TYR A 340 4.25 5.86 -20.27
N VAL A 341 4.65 6.76 -19.36
CA VAL A 341 4.64 8.21 -19.61
C VAL A 341 5.86 8.85 -18.95
N GLY A 342 6.50 9.84 -19.59
CA GLY A 342 7.75 10.38 -19.06
C GLY A 342 8.48 11.40 -19.94
N THR A 343 9.70 11.75 -19.52
CA THR A 343 10.56 12.74 -20.18
C THR A 343 11.82 12.07 -20.74
N ARG A 344 12.32 12.55 -21.89
CA ARG A 344 13.39 11.87 -22.67
C ARG A 344 14.72 11.77 -21.95
N ASN A 345 14.97 12.67 -21.00
CA ASN A 345 16.23 12.79 -20.26
C ASN A 345 15.99 12.77 -18.74
N GLY A 346 14.90 12.16 -18.28
CA GLY A 346 14.45 12.26 -16.88
C GLY A 346 13.52 11.12 -16.47
N GLU A 347 12.42 11.48 -15.80
CA GLU A 347 11.49 10.51 -15.22
C GLU A 347 10.78 9.62 -16.26
N THR A 348 10.42 8.42 -15.84
CA THR A 348 9.59 7.47 -16.57
C THR A 348 8.65 6.81 -15.56
N ILE A 349 7.35 6.81 -15.85
CA ILE A 349 6.29 6.49 -14.90
C ILE A 349 5.40 5.39 -15.50
N ARG A 350 5.14 4.35 -14.69
CA ARG A 350 4.09 3.36 -14.92
C ARG A 350 2.85 3.80 -14.15
N LEU A 351 1.72 3.91 -14.84
CA LEU A 351 0.55 4.59 -14.30
C LEU A 351 -0.73 3.80 -14.58
N GLY A 352 -1.49 3.52 -13.53
CA GLY A 352 -2.89 3.10 -13.66
C GLY A 352 -3.79 4.26 -14.11
N ASP A 353 -4.96 3.93 -14.61
CA ASP A 353 -6.00 4.87 -15.00
C ASP A 353 -6.86 5.26 -13.78
N ALA A 354 -6.92 6.56 -13.46
CA ALA A 354 -7.68 7.09 -12.33
C ALA A 354 -9.21 6.84 -12.42
N TYR A 355 -9.71 6.43 -13.59
CA TYR A 355 -11.13 6.15 -13.86
C TYR A 355 -11.40 4.66 -14.09
N CYS A 356 -10.45 3.76 -13.82
CA CYS A 356 -10.72 2.32 -13.87
C CYS A 356 -11.56 1.86 -12.67
N GLU A 357 -12.43 0.89 -12.92
CA GLU A 357 -13.37 0.35 -11.92
C GLU A 357 -12.83 -0.88 -11.18
N LYS A 358 -11.58 -1.24 -11.46
CA LYS A 358 -10.83 -2.36 -10.88
C LYS A 358 -9.34 -2.18 -11.18
N ILE A 359 -8.52 -2.35 -10.15
CA ILE A 359 -7.06 -2.48 -10.28
C ILE A 359 -6.59 -3.90 -9.93
N LEU A 360 -5.35 -4.23 -10.30
CA LEU A 360 -4.59 -5.36 -9.77
C LEU A 360 -3.38 -4.80 -9.02
N ASP A 361 -3.23 -5.19 -7.77
CA ASP A 361 -2.10 -4.83 -6.91
C ASP A 361 -1.19 -6.07 -6.77
N PRO A 362 0.09 -6.01 -7.20
CA PRO A 362 0.99 -7.16 -7.10
C PRO A 362 1.37 -7.49 -5.66
N ASP A 363 1.37 -6.49 -4.77
CA ASP A 363 1.82 -6.59 -3.40
C ASP A 363 0.67 -7.03 -2.48
N ASN A 364 -0.58 -6.65 -2.80
CA ASN A 364 -1.76 -6.90 -1.97
C ASN A 364 -2.74 -7.98 -2.47
N ASP A 365 -2.96 -8.18 -3.78
CA ASP A 365 -4.02 -9.11 -4.28
C ASP A 365 -3.84 -10.55 -3.77
N SER A 366 -2.60 -10.97 -3.49
CA SER A 366 -2.28 -12.32 -3.02
C SER A 366 -2.83 -12.67 -1.63
N TYR A 367 -3.18 -11.67 -0.81
CA TYR A 367 -3.75 -11.86 0.52
C TYR A 367 -5.29 -11.86 0.54
N ILE A 368 -5.95 -11.62 -0.59
CA ILE A 368 -7.41 -11.56 -0.70
C ILE A 368 -7.97 -12.98 -0.87
N SER A 369 -8.93 -13.36 -0.02
CA SER A 369 -9.56 -14.68 -0.09
C SER A 369 -10.42 -14.85 -1.35
N SER A 370 -10.32 -16.00 -2.00
CA SER A 370 -11.19 -16.38 -3.12
C SER A 370 -12.68 -16.57 -2.74
N SER A 371 -13.00 -16.62 -1.44
CA SER A 371 -14.39 -16.50 -0.95
C SER A 371 -14.96 -15.09 -1.10
N THR A 372 -14.09 -14.08 -1.08
CA THR A 372 -14.43 -12.65 -1.03
C THR A 372 -14.27 -12.03 -2.41
N TYR A 373 -13.20 -12.39 -3.14
CA TYR A 373 -13.04 -12.06 -4.55
C TYR A 373 -12.79 -13.33 -5.39
N PRO A 374 -13.85 -14.11 -5.72
CA PRO A 374 -13.73 -15.23 -6.64
C PRO A 374 -13.27 -14.77 -8.03
N ASP A 375 -12.51 -15.65 -8.70
CA ASP A 375 -12.03 -15.46 -10.08
C ASP A 375 -11.31 -14.11 -10.33
N ASN A 376 -10.55 -13.59 -9.35
CA ASN A 376 -9.71 -12.42 -9.58
C ASN A 376 -8.69 -12.70 -10.71
N LYS A 377 -8.45 -11.68 -11.53
CA LYS A 377 -7.56 -11.77 -12.68
C LYS A 377 -6.11 -11.76 -12.19
N SER A 378 -5.35 -12.78 -12.57
CA SER A 378 -3.93 -12.87 -12.22
C SER A 378 -3.17 -11.62 -12.67
N TYR A 379 -2.32 -11.10 -11.79
CA TYR A 379 -1.44 -9.97 -12.10
C TYR A 379 -0.56 -10.30 -13.33
N PRO A 380 -0.44 -9.39 -14.32
CA PRO A 380 0.15 -9.70 -15.61
C PRO A 380 1.68 -9.69 -15.60
N GLU A 381 2.28 -10.68 -16.27
CA GLU A 381 3.71 -10.70 -16.57
C GLU A 381 4.10 -9.46 -17.39
N GLY A 382 4.99 -8.63 -16.84
CA GLY A 382 5.42 -7.36 -17.43
C GLY A 382 4.70 -6.10 -16.90
N GLY A 383 3.65 -6.24 -16.09
CA GLY A 383 3.09 -5.11 -15.33
C GLY A 383 4.05 -4.65 -14.22
N LYS A 384 4.05 -3.36 -13.87
CA LYS A 384 4.90 -2.81 -12.79
C LYS A 384 4.11 -1.90 -11.85
N GLY A 385 3.89 -2.34 -10.60
CA GLY A 385 3.02 -1.65 -9.64
C GLY A 385 1.55 -1.72 -10.05
N ILE A 386 0.71 -0.82 -9.53
CA ILE A 386 -0.75 -0.91 -9.74
C ILE A 386 -1.14 -0.90 -11.23
N VAL A 387 -1.83 -1.95 -11.64
CA VAL A 387 -2.31 -2.21 -13.01
C VAL A 387 -3.81 -1.93 -13.10
N SER A 388 -4.27 -1.29 -14.18
CA SER A 388 -5.70 -1.03 -14.38
C SER A 388 -6.38 -2.09 -15.24
N VAL A 389 -7.68 -2.29 -15.01
CA VAL A 389 -8.47 -3.34 -15.68
C VAL A 389 -9.70 -2.74 -16.37
N PHE A 390 -10.07 -3.28 -17.53
CA PHE A 390 -11.34 -3.01 -18.20
C PHE A 390 -11.94 -4.26 -18.86
N LYS A 391 -13.24 -4.21 -19.13
CA LYS A 391 -14.02 -5.23 -19.83
C LYS A 391 -15.02 -4.53 -20.76
N ILE A 392 -15.12 -4.99 -22.01
CA ILE A 392 -16.00 -4.36 -23.01
C ILE A 392 -17.46 -4.74 -22.74
N GLN A 393 -17.74 -6.04 -22.60
CA GLN A 393 -19.04 -6.49 -22.12
C GLN A 393 -19.16 -6.30 -20.61
N GLN A 394 -19.70 -5.16 -20.19
CA GLN A 394 -20.10 -4.94 -18.80
C GLN A 394 -21.15 -5.98 -18.35
N ASP A 395 -21.09 -6.38 -17.08
CA ASP A 395 -21.95 -7.43 -16.55
C ASP A 395 -23.35 -6.89 -16.24
N ASN A 396 -24.36 -7.42 -16.94
CA ASN A 396 -25.75 -7.00 -16.83
C ASN A 396 -26.36 -7.37 -15.46
N TYR A 397 -26.27 -6.44 -14.51
CA TYR A 397 -26.99 -6.56 -13.24
C TYR A 397 -28.49 -6.39 -13.43
N ARG A 398 -29.29 -7.12 -12.65
CA ARG A 398 -30.75 -7.01 -12.63
C ARG A 398 -31.23 -6.69 -11.21
N TRP A 399 -31.31 -5.40 -10.92
CA TRP A 399 -31.93 -4.88 -9.71
C TRP A 399 -33.34 -5.43 -9.54
N SER A 400 -33.67 -5.85 -8.31
CA SER A 400 -35.02 -6.25 -7.91
C SER A 400 -35.82 -5.04 -7.41
N VAL A 401 -35.12 -4.07 -6.81
CA VAL A 401 -35.67 -2.75 -6.42
C VAL A 401 -34.99 -1.68 -7.26
N SER A 402 -35.76 -0.99 -8.11
CA SER A 402 -35.24 -0.04 -9.10
C SER A 402 -35.42 1.44 -8.75
N ASP A 403 -36.29 1.75 -7.78
CA ASP A 403 -36.59 3.09 -7.26
C ASP A 403 -36.84 2.97 -5.75
N PHE A 404 -35.77 2.68 -5.00
CA PHE A 404 -35.84 2.63 -3.54
C PHE A 404 -35.94 4.04 -2.97
N LYS A 405 -36.81 4.22 -1.96
CA LYS A 405 -36.99 5.47 -1.21
C LYS A 405 -37.18 5.19 0.27
N VAL A 406 -36.53 5.98 1.11
CA VAL A 406 -36.70 5.96 2.56
C VAL A 406 -38.10 6.50 2.92
N PRO A 407 -38.92 5.77 3.71
CA PRO A 407 -40.30 6.22 4.00
C PRO A 407 -40.42 7.52 4.79
N ASN A 408 -39.49 7.77 5.73
CA ASN A 408 -39.49 8.94 6.62
C ASN A 408 -38.13 9.67 6.54
N PRO A 409 -37.87 10.49 5.50
CA PRO A 409 -36.52 10.92 5.17
C PRO A 409 -35.85 11.85 6.21
N GLU A 410 -36.62 12.62 6.98
CA GLU A 410 -36.13 13.43 8.13
C GLU A 410 -35.66 12.58 9.33
N GLN A 411 -35.85 11.26 9.29
CA GLN A 411 -35.79 10.38 10.46
C GLN A 411 -34.95 9.13 10.20
N LEU A 412 -33.83 9.29 9.49
CA LEU A 412 -32.83 8.24 9.38
C LEU A 412 -32.38 7.74 10.77
N VAL A 413 -32.24 6.43 10.87
CA VAL A 413 -31.52 5.73 11.93
C VAL A 413 -30.47 4.88 11.21
N ILE A 414 -29.25 5.40 11.19
CA ILE A 414 -28.10 4.90 10.43
C ILE A 414 -27.30 3.92 11.30
N TYR A 415 -26.90 2.80 10.72
CA TYR A 415 -25.87 1.91 11.30
C TYR A 415 -24.54 2.14 10.56
N GLU A 416 -23.57 2.74 11.24
CA GLU A 416 -22.21 2.97 10.72
C GLU A 416 -21.42 1.66 10.84
N MET A 417 -20.89 1.18 9.71
CA MET A 417 -20.35 -0.18 9.57
C MET A 417 -18.97 -0.19 8.91
N LEU A 418 -18.02 -0.81 9.60
CA LEU A 418 -16.74 -1.23 9.03
C LEU A 418 -16.80 -2.72 8.70
N LEU A 419 -16.97 -3.06 7.42
CA LEU A 419 -17.07 -4.45 6.93
C LEU A 419 -15.98 -5.36 7.52
N ARG A 420 -14.74 -4.83 7.58
CA ARG A 420 -13.55 -5.49 8.15
C ARG A 420 -13.75 -6.02 9.57
N ASP A 421 -14.42 -5.24 10.41
CA ASP A 421 -14.54 -5.48 11.86
C ASP A 421 -15.99 -5.81 12.27
N PHE A 422 -16.89 -6.06 11.30
CA PHE A 422 -18.31 -6.37 11.56
C PHE A 422 -18.58 -7.88 11.65
N THR A 423 -17.87 -8.72 10.88
CA THR A 423 -18.09 -10.18 10.83
C THR A 423 -16.82 -10.95 10.52
N ALA A 424 -16.80 -12.26 10.81
CA ALA A 424 -15.59 -13.09 10.72
C ALA A 424 -15.05 -13.36 9.30
N SER A 425 -15.81 -13.02 8.25
CA SER A 425 -15.32 -13.00 6.87
C SER A 425 -14.81 -11.62 6.43
N ASN A 426 -14.95 -10.60 7.27
CA ASN A 426 -14.45 -9.23 7.10
C ASN A 426 -15.03 -8.50 5.85
N ASP A 427 -16.12 -9.01 5.27
CA ASP A 427 -16.53 -8.71 3.89
C ASP A 427 -18.06 -8.59 3.70
N LEU A 428 -18.49 -8.29 2.47
CA LEU A 428 -19.90 -8.18 2.09
C LEU A 428 -20.69 -9.49 2.27
N ASN A 429 -20.04 -10.66 2.14
CA ASN A 429 -20.71 -11.95 2.37
C ASN A 429 -21.14 -12.10 3.83
N GLY A 430 -20.33 -11.59 4.77
CA GLY A 430 -20.64 -11.57 6.18
C GLY A 430 -21.70 -10.53 6.53
N ALA A 431 -21.58 -9.30 6.01
CA ALA A 431 -22.57 -8.24 6.23
C ALA A 431 -23.97 -8.62 5.69
N MET A 432 -24.04 -9.29 4.54
CA MET A 432 -25.27 -9.86 3.97
C MET A 432 -26.01 -10.78 4.96
N GLN A 433 -25.29 -11.59 5.74
CA GLN A 433 -25.87 -12.51 6.73
C GLN A 433 -26.44 -11.79 7.97
N LYS A 434 -26.27 -10.47 8.08
CA LYS A 434 -26.73 -9.64 9.21
C LYS A 434 -27.87 -8.70 8.84
N LEU A 435 -28.37 -8.70 7.60
CA LEU A 435 -29.47 -7.80 7.20
C LEU A 435 -30.76 -8.05 7.99
N ASP A 436 -31.10 -9.29 8.33
CA ASP A 436 -32.25 -9.61 9.19
C ASP A 436 -32.04 -9.11 10.64
N TYR A 437 -30.80 -9.14 11.14
CA TYR A 437 -30.44 -8.59 12.45
C TYR A 437 -30.64 -7.07 12.47
N LEU A 438 -30.06 -6.35 11.51
CA LEU A 438 -30.17 -4.89 11.39
C LEU A 438 -31.63 -4.45 11.21
N LYS A 439 -32.40 -5.18 10.39
CA LYS A 439 -33.84 -4.97 10.24
C LYS A 439 -34.62 -5.19 11.54
N SER A 440 -34.20 -6.13 12.40
CA SER A 440 -34.80 -6.35 13.74
C SER A 440 -34.39 -5.32 14.79
N LEU A 441 -33.19 -4.71 14.64
CA LEU A 441 -32.77 -3.53 15.40
C LEU A 441 -33.57 -2.28 14.97
N GLY A 442 -34.14 -2.29 13.76
CA GLY A 442 -35.04 -1.27 13.24
C GLY A 442 -34.34 -0.12 12.52
N VAL A 443 -33.03 -0.24 12.25
CA VAL A 443 -32.30 0.75 11.46
C VAL A 443 -32.86 0.82 10.04
N ASN A 444 -32.84 2.00 9.44
CA ASN A 444 -33.41 2.27 8.11
C ASN A 444 -32.37 2.79 7.10
N ALA A 445 -31.10 2.84 7.50
CA ALA A 445 -29.95 3.05 6.63
C ALA A 445 -28.71 2.32 7.18
N ILE A 446 -27.81 1.94 6.28
CA ILE A 446 -26.45 1.49 6.59
C ILE A 446 -25.48 2.50 5.95
N GLU A 447 -24.57 3.03 6.74
CA GLU A 447 -23.44 3.84 6.27
C GLU A 447 -22.20 2.95 6.27
N LEU A 448 -21.71 2.60 5.08
CA LEU A 448 -20.46 1.85 4.94
C LEU A 448 -19.30 2.85 5.04
N MET A 449 -18.40 2.61 6.00
CA MET A 449 -17.07 3.26 6.03
C MET A 449 -16.33 3.04 4.70
N PRO A 450 -15.35 3.89 4.33
CA PRO A 450 -14.92 4.03 2.94
C PRO A 450 -14.59 2.71 2.23
N VAL A 451 -15.38 2.41 1.20
CA VAL A 451 -15.32 1.18 0.38
C VAL A 451 -14.67 1.38 -0.99
N GLN A 452 -14.16 2.58 -1.27
CA GLN A 452 -13.39 2.88 -2.48
C GLN A 452 -11.96 2.34 -2.31
N GLU A 453 -11.33 1.86 -3.38
CA GLU A 453 -10.03 1.17 -3.30
C GLU A 453 -8.93 2.05 -2.65
N PHE A 454 -8.32 1.51 -1.60
CA PHE A 454 -7.32 2.16 -0.75
C PHE A 454 -5.96 1.44 -0.77
N ASP A 455 -4.90 2.05 -0.23
CA ASP A 455 -3.60 1.38 -0.16
C ASP A 455 -3.61 0.24 0.90
N GLY A 456 -3.43 -1.00 0.43
CA GLY A 456 -3.42 -2.20 1.28
C GLY A 456 -4.80 -2.82 1.51
N ASN A 457 -4.86 -4.04 2.07
CA ASN A 457 -6.13 -4.75 2.34
C ASN A 457 -6.66 -4.57 3.79
N ASP A 458 -6.01 -3.74 4.62
CA ASP A 458 -6.30 -3.64 6.06
C ASP A 458 -6.24 -2.19 6.55
N SER A 459 -7.37 -1.50 6.43
CA SER A 459 -7.53 -0.10 6.82
C SER A 459 -8.97 0.18 7.28
N TRP A 460 -9.22 1.42 7.70
CA TRP A 460 -10.55 2.02 7.75
C TRP A 460 -11.01 2.60 6.40
N GLY A 461 -10.12 2.64 5.39
CA GLY A 461 -10.42 3.11 4.03
C GLY A 461 -10.11 4.59 3.77
N TYR A 462 -9.77 5.37 4.80
CA TYR A 462 -9.40 6.80 4.69
C TYR A 462 -8.04 7.07 4.00
N ASN A 463 -7.50 6.10 3.26
CA ASN A 463 -6.29 6.21 2.45
C ASN A 463 -6.57 5.83 0.98
N PRO A 464 -7.54 6.49 0.31
CA PRO A 464 -8.00 6.13 -1.03
C PRO A 464 -6.92 6.37 -2.10
N CYS A 465 -6.88 5.47 -3.09
CA CYS A 465 -5.96 5.55 -4.21
C CYS A 465 -6.62 5.36 -5.59
N PHE A 466 -7.79 4.69 -5.71
CA PHE A 466 -8.52 4.53 -6.97
C PHE A 466 -10.04 4.65 -6.80
N PHE A 467 -10.55 5.89 -6.74
CA PHE A 467 -11.95 6.23 -6.46
C PHE A 467 -13.05 5.55 -7.32
N PHE A 468 -12.74 5.12 -8.56
CA PHE A 468 -13.72 4.44 -9.42
C PHE A 468 -13.77 2.91 -9.16
N ALA A 469 -12.76 2.35 -8.51
CA ALA A 469 -12.76 0.98 -8.02
C ALA A 469 -13.36 0.91 -6.61
N LEU A 470 -14.01 -0.21 -6.30
CA LEU A 470 -14.42 -0.56 -4.93
C LEU A 470 -13.52 -1.68 -4.41
N ASP A 471 -13.19 -1.60 -3.13
CA ASP A 471 -12.09 -2.36 -2.55
C ASP A 471 -12.32 -3.87 -2.61
N LYS A 472 -11.32 -4.58 -3.14
CA LYS A 472 -11.36 -6.02 -3.39
C LYS A 472 -11.32 -6.85 -2.10
N ALA A 473 -10.81 -6.31 -0.99
CA ALA A 473 -10.83 -6.98 0.31
C ALA A 473 -12.24 -7.09 0.92
N TYR A 474 -13.20 -6.31 0.41
CA TYR A 474 -14.62 -6.39 0.77
C TYR A 474 -15.48 -7.12 -0.26
N GLY A 475 -15.05 -7.14 -1.54
CA GLY A 475 -15.48 -8.13 -2.52
C GLY A 475 -15.70 -7.60 -3.94
N THR A 476 -16.43 -8.37 -4.76
CA THR A 476 -16.62 -8.04 -6.18
C THR A 476 -17.65 -6.93 -6.42
N LYS A 477 -17.50 -6.21 -7.54
CA LYS A 477 -18.50 -5.26 -8.09
C LYS A 477 -19.94 -5.80 -8.09
N LYS A 478 -20.13 -7.11 -8.31
CA LYS A 478 -21.47 -7.75 -8.24
C LYS A 478 -21.97 -7.86 -6.79
N MET A 479 -21.11 -8.24 -5.85
CA MET A 479 -21.48 -8.41 -4.44
C MET A 479 -21.93 -7.09 -3.79
N TYR A 480 -21.31 -5.95 -4.16
CA TYR A 480 -21.80 -4.63 -3.75
C TYR A 480 -23.25 -4.39 -4.21
N LYS A 481 -23.56 -4.67 -5.48
CA LYS A 481 -24.93 -4.54 -6.00
C LYS A 481 -25.91 -5.53 -5.35
N ASP A 482 -25.48 -6.77 -5.09
CA ASP A 482 -26.28 -7.76 -4.37
C ASP A 482 -26.61 -7.28 -2.94
N PHE A 483 -25.64 -6.71 -2.22
CA PHE A 483 -25.82 -6.16 -0.88
C PHE A 483 -26.80 -4.97 -0.88
N ILE A 484 -26.64 -4.04 -1.83
CA ILE A 484 -27.51 -2.86 -1.95
C ILE A 484 -28.95 -3.26 -2.33
N ASP A 485 -29.14 -4.16 -3.31
CA ASP A 485 -30.46 -4.70 -3.68
C ASP A 485 -31.10 -5.50 -2.53
N ALA A 486 -30.31 -6.10 -1.64
CA ALA A 486 -30.78 -6.76 -0.42
C ALA A 486 -31.17 -5.76 0.68
N CYS A 487 -30.41 -4.67 0.87
CA CYS A 487 -30.77 -3.58 1.78
C CYS A 487 -32.07 -2.89 1.35
N HIS A 488 -32.21 -2.60 0.05
CA HIS A 488 -33.44 -2.02 -0.51
C HIS A 488 -34.66 -2.94 -0.31
N LYS A 489 -34.53 -4.26 -0.47
CA LYS A 489 -35.58 -5.25 -0.11
C LYS A 489 -35.87 -5.28 1.40
N ALA A 490 -34.84 -5.09 2.23
CA ALA A 490 -35.02 -5.03 3.67
C ALA A 490 -35.75 -3.75 4.10
N GLY A 491 -35.71 -2.68 3.31
CA GLY A 491 -36.27 -1.37 3.63
C GLY A 491 -35.22 -0.36 4.12
N MET A 492 -33.93 -0.65 3.89
CA MET A 492 -32.79 0.14 4.35
C MET A 492 -32.08 0.82 3.18
N ALA A 493 -31.76 2.11 3.35
CA ALA A 493 -30.84 2.82 2.46
C ALA A 493 -29.39 2.31 2.61
N VAL A 494 -28.57 2.50 1.58
CA VAL A 494 -27.11 2.35 1.67
C VAL A 494 -26.43 3.68 1.34
N ILE A 495 -25.63 4.17 2.28
CA ILE A 495 -24.81 5.38 2.19
C ILE A 495 -23.35 4.92 2.11
N PHE A 496 -22.56 5.54 1.22
CA PHE A 496 -21.11 5.34 1.18
C PHE A 496 -20.40 6.53 1.83
N ASP A 497 -19.48 6.25 2.73
CA ASP A 497 -18.47 7.22 3.16
C ASP A 497 -17.45 7.44 2.03
N VAL A 498 -17.12 8.71 1.74
CA VAL A 498 -16.31 9.14 0.59
C VAL A 498 -15.32 10.24 0.97
N VAL A 499 -14.07 10.01 0.56
CA VAL A 499 -12.88 10.65 1.14
C VAL A 499 -12.22 11.54 0.09
N TYR A 500 -12.86 12.67 -0.24
CA TYR A 500 -12.40 13.57 -1.31
C TYR A 500 -11.50 14.73 -0.83
N ASN A 501 -11.25 14.83 0.48
CA ASN A 501 -10.26 15.72 1.09
C ASN A 501 -8.84 15.47 0.59
N HIS A 502 -8.44 14.20 0.44
CA HIS A 502 -7.10 13.81 0.03
C HIS A 502 -7.07 12.53 -0.81
N ALA A 503 -5.90 12.24 -1.37
CA ALA A 503 -5.56 10.89 -1.85
C ALA A 503 -4.11 10.54 -1.50
N THR A 504 -3.77 9.25 -1.50
CA THR A 504 -2.41 8.81 -1.21
C THR A 504 -1.45 9.04 -2.40
N GLY A 505 -0.16 8.85 -2.15
CA GLY A 505 0.87 8.82 -3.20
C GLY A 505 0.67 7.71 -4.24
N SER A 506 -0.27 6.77 -4.03
CA SER A 506 -0.62 5.78 -5.05
C SER A 506 -1.49 6.32 -6.18
N MET A 507 -2.29 7.35 -5.92
CA MET A 507 -3.25 7.94 -6.84
C MET A 507 -2.57 8.43 -8.14
N PRO A 508 -3.07 8.07 -9.34
CA PRO A 508 -2.42 8.46 -10.60
C PRO A 508 -2.16 9.96 -10.79
N PHE A 509 -3.06 10.81 -10.30
CA PHE A 509 -2.89 12.27 -10.36
C PHE A 509 -1.77 12.79 -9.43
N ALA A 510 -1.43 12.07 -8.37
CA ALA A 510 -0.28 12.38 -7.52
C ALA A 510 1.02 11.89 -8.18
N LYS A 511 1.04 10.62 -8.63
CA LYS A 511 2.19 10.00 -9.32
C LYS A 511 2.61 10.74 -10.59
N LEU A 512 1.67 11.25 -11.39
CA LEU A 512 1.97 11.95 -12.65
C LEU A 512 2.70 13.29 -12.44
N TYR A 513 2.52 13.95 -11.30
CA TYR A 513 3.21 15.20 -10.96
C TYR A 513 3.80 15.09 -9.55
N TRP A 514 4.77 14.18 -9.42
CA TRP A 514 5.45 13.87 -8.16
C TRP A 514 6.78 14.62 -8.03
N ASN A 515 7.15 14.98 -6.79
CA ASN A 515 8.46 15.52 -6.46
C ASN A 515 9.22 14.53 -5.57
N SER A 516 9.91 13.58 -6.21
CA SER A 516 10.66 12.50 -5.54
C SER A 516 11.72 12.99 -4.56
N ALA A 517 12.23 14.22 -4.71
CA ALA A 517 13.22 14.79 -3.80
C ALA A 517 12.63 15.22 -2.45
N ASN A 518 11.30 15.45 -2.38
CA ASN A 518 10.58 15.84 -1.16
C ASN A 518 9.47 14.84 -0.77
N ASN A 519 9.31 13.75 -1.53
CA ASN A 519 8.27 12.72 -1.36
C ASN A 519 6.84 13.29 -1.22
N LYS A 520 6.48 14.24 -2.09
CA LYS A 520 5.15 14.85 -2.16
C LYS A 520 4.80 15.33 -3.58
N THR A 521 3.58 15.79 -3.77
CA THR A 521 3.10 16.41 -5.02
C THR A 521 3.96 17.62 -5.44
N ALA A 522 4.14 17.79 -6.75
CA ALA A 522 4.94 18.88 -7.32
C ALA A 522 4.17 20.22 -7.36
N PRO A 523 4.85 21.39 -7.29
CA PRO A 523 4.18 22.71 -7.34
C PRO A 523 3.36 23.03 -8.58
N ASN A 524 3.55 22.28 -9.66
CA ASN A 524 2.78 22.38 -10.90
C ASN A 524 1.64 21.33 -11.00
N ASN A 525 1.39 20.54 -9.95
CA ASN A 525 0.30 19.56 -9.94
C ASN A 525 -1.07 20.28 -10.02
N PRO A 526 -1.91 20.00 -11.04
CA PRO A 526 -3.16 20.72 -11.24
C PRO A 526 -4.36 20.14 -10.45
N TYR A 527 -4.12 19.12 -9.61
CA TYR A 527 -5.12 18.45 -8.78
C TYR A 527 -4.91 18.63 -7.27
N PHE A 528 -3.67 18.75 -6.81
CA PHE A 528 -3.35 18.75 -5.38
C PHE A 528 -2.61 20.01 -4.94
N ASN A 529 -2.87 20.44 -3.71
CA ASN A 529 -1.98 21.36 -3.01
C ASN A 529 -0.66 20.61 -2.66
N VAL A 530 0.46 21.34 -2.59
CA VAL A 530 1.78 20.79 -2.22
C VAL A 530 1.91 20.58 -0.71
N ASP A 531 1.31 21.51 0.03
CA ASP A 531 1.18 21.55 1.47
C ASP A 531 -0.26 22.01 1.73
N ALA A 532 -0.98 21.33 2.61
CA ALA A 532 -2.40 21.61 2.84
C ALA A 532 -2.60 23.02 3.46
N PRO A 533 -3.67 23.74 3.09
CA PRO A 533 -4.01 25.04 3.69
C PRO A 533 -4.64 24.89 5.09
N HIS A 534 -4.89 23.67 5.56
CA HIS A 534 -5.47 23.35 6.86
C HIS A 534 -4.65 22.28 7.60
N PRO A 535 -4.71 22.21 8.93
CA PRO A 535 -3.80 21.38 9.74
C PRO A 535 -4.17 19.89 9.81
N TYR A 536 -5.25 19.47 9.15
CA TYR A 536 -5.86 18.15 9.33
C TYR A 536 -5.62 17.17 8.18
N SER A 537 -4.86 17.56 7.14
CA SER A 537 -4.57 16.67 6.01
C SER A 537 -3.53 15.61 6.37
N VAL A 538 -3.81 14.36 6.02
CA VAL A 538 -2.97 13.18 6.32
C VAL A 538 -2.23 12.60 5.10
N PHE A 539 -2.64 12.97 3.89
CA PHE A 539 -2.00 12.57 2.63
C PHE A 539 -1.88 13.78 1.67
N HIS A 540 -2.17 13.65 0.37
CA HIS A 540 -2.11 14.76 -0.58
C HIS A 540 -3.47 15.42 -0.71
N ASP A 541 -3.52 16.66 -0.25
CA ASP A 541 -4.70 17.53 -0.15
C ASP A 541 -5.22 17.96 -1.53
N PHE A 542 -6.49 17.67 -1.83
CA PHE A 542 -7.11 18.01 -3.12
C PHE A 542 -7.40 19.51 -3.21
N ASN A 543 -6.99 20.15 -4.31
CA ASN A 543 -7.34 21.54 -4.56
C ASN A 543 -8.77 21.62 -5.12
N HIS A 544 -9.76 21.81 -4.25
CA HIS A 544 -11.17 21.85 -4.64
C HIS A 544 -11.57 23.11 -5.44
N GLU A 545 -10.74 24.16 -5.49
CA GLU A 545 -10.94 25.27 -6.43
C GLU A 545 -10.54 24.90 -7.87
N SER A 546 -9.75 23.84 -8.07
CA SER A 546 -9.41 23.31 -9.40
C SER A 546 -10.65 22.75 -10.13
N PRO A 547 -10.97 23.24 -11.34
CA PRO A 547 -12.04 22.68 -12.16
C PRO A 547 -11.83 21.21 -12.52
N LEU A 548 -10.59 20.72 -12.52
CA LEU A 548 -10.27 19.32 -12.79
C LEU A 548 -10.66 18.41 -11.61
N VAL A 549 -10.39 18.84 -10.38
CA VAL A 549 -10.85 18.14 -9.17
C VAL A 549 -12.37 18.14 -9.10
N ARG A 550 -13.00 19.30 -9.31
CA ARG A 550 -14.48 19.38 -9.33
C ARG A 550 -15.12 18.55 -10.44
N LYS A 551 -14.48 18.40 -11.59
CA LYS A 551 -14.93 17.47 -12.65
C LYS A 551 -14.75 16.01 -12.25
N PHE A 552 -13.62 15.65 -11.65
CA PHE A 552 -13.33 14.28 -11.20
C PHE A 552 -14.30 13.81 -10.12
N VAL A 553 -14.42 14.59 -9.02
CA VAL A 553 -15.28 14.27 -7.87
C VAL A 553 -16.75 14.16 -8.31
N LYS A 554 -17.27 15.12 -9.09
CA LYS A 554 -18.65 15.04 -9.61
C LYS A 554 -18.88 13.80 -10.49
N ARG A 555 -17.95 13.47 -11.39
CA ARG A 555 -18.06 12.24 -12.20
C ARG A 555 -18.06 10.98 -11.34
N ASN A 556 -17.30 10.96 -10.25
CA ASN A 556 -17.23 9.80 -9.34
C ASN A 556 -18.53 9.65 -8.51
N LEU A 557 -19.03 10.74 -7.93
CA LEU A 557 -20.34 10.80 -7.26
C LEU A 557 -21.47 10.33 -8.19
N GLN A 558 -21.51 10.85 -9.42
CA GLN A 558 -22.52 10.48 -10.42
C GLN A 558 -22.35 9.02 -10.89
N PHE A 559 -21.13 8.51 -10.99
CA PHE A 559 -20.85 7.09 -11.27
C PHE A 559 -21.38 6.18 -10.16
N LEU A 560 -21.06 6.47 -8.89
CA LEU A 560 -21.47 5.63 -7.76
C LEU A 560 -23.00 5.53 -7.64
N LEU A 561 -23.71 6.64 -7.84
CA LEU A 561 -25.18 6.65 -7.91
C LEU A 561 -25.74 5.82 -9.07
N ASN A 562 -25.23 6.01 -10.30
CA ASN A 562 -25.77 5.32 -11.49
C ASN A 562 -25.40 3.83 -11.53
N GLU A 563 -24.20 3.46 -11.09
CA GLU A 563 -23.69 2.09 -11.22
C GLU A 563 -24.11 1.21 -10.04
N TYR A 564 -24.09 1.74 -8.81
CA TYR A 564 -24.38 0.99 -7.58
C TYR A 564 -25.72 1.34 -6.93
N HIS A 565 -26.49 2.31 -7.46
CA HIS A 565 -27.84 2.68 -6.99
C HIS A 565 -27.92 3.16 -5.51
N ILE A 566 -26.78 3.48 -4.88
CA ILE A 566 -26.70 3.93 -3.48
C ILE A 566 -27.58 5.17 -3.21
N ASP A 567 -27.92 5.37 -1.95
CA ASP A 567 -28.91 6.35 -1.48
C ASP A 567 -28.30 7.63 -0.95
N GLY A 568 -26.97 7.72 -0.86
CA GLY A 568 -26.29 8.95 -0.50
C GLY A 568 -24.83 8.76 -0.14
N PHE A 569 -24.26 9.84 0.37
CA PHE A 569 -22.85 9.94 0.70
C PHE A 569 -22.66 10.57 2.08
N ARG A 570 -21.69 10.08 2.86
CA ARG A 570 -21.05 10.84 3.95
C ARG A 570 -19.69 11.31 3.45
N PHE A 571 -19.46 12.61 3.46
CA PHE A 571 -18.20 13.22 3.03
C PHE A 571 -17.29 13.42 4.22
N ASP A 572 -16.08 12.88 4.12
CA ASP A 572 -15.02 13.05 5.11
C ASP A 572 -14.41 14.46 5.09
N LEU A 573 -14.13 15.01 6.28
CA LEU A 573 -13.34 16.22 6.50
C LEU A 573 -13.65 17.38 5.54
N THR A 574 -14.93 17.68 5.32
CA THR A 574 -15.34 18.72 4.36
C THR A 574 -14.83 20.11 4.74
N LYS A 575 -14.50 20.31 6.02
CA LYS A 575 -13.71 21.42 6.56
C LYS A 575 -12.45 21.72 5.74
N GLY A 576 -11.79 20.67 5.25
CA GLY A 576 -10.58 20.74 4.43
C GLY A 576 -10.81 21.15 2.97
N PHE A 577 -12.05 21.25 2.48
CA PHE A 577 -12.36 21.65 1.10
C PHE A 577 -12.24 23.19 0.93
N THR A 578 -11.12 23.75 1.39
CA THR A 578 -10.83 25.18 1.47
C THR A 578 -9.46 25.47 0.87
N GLN A 579 -9.25 26.68 0.33
CA GLN A 579 -7.93 27.20 -0.01
C GLN A 579 -7.46 28.28 0.99
N ALA A 580 -8.21 28.52 2.08
CA ALA A 580 -7.88 29.51 3.09
C ALA A 580 -6.87 28.97 4.12
N ALA A 581 -5.64 29.50 4.08
CA ALA A 581 -4.58 29.13 5.01
C ALA A 581 -4.99 29.33 6.48
N SER A 582 -4.93 28.26 7.28
CA SER A 582 -5.54 28.17 8.60
C SER A 582 -4.72 27.38 9.63
N THR A 583 -5.14 27.48 10.88
CA THR A 583 -4.65 26.75 12.06
C THR A 583 -5.80 25.97 12.69
N GLU A 584 -5.54 25.08 13.66
CA GLU A 584 -6.62 24.33 14.34
C GLU A 584 -7.69 25.26 14.93
N SER A 585 -7.25 26.40 15.48
CA SER A 585 -8.07 27.48 16.03
C SER A 585 -8.81 28.34 15.00
N SER A 586 -8.64 28.11 13.69
CA SER A 586 -9.21 28.94 12.63
C SER A 586 -9.74 28.19 11.40
N ALA A 587 -9.44 26.91 11.22
CA ALA A 587 -9.94 26.08 10.11
C ALA A 587 -11.47 25.93 10.11
N SER A 588 -12.09 25.98 11.30
CA SER A 588 -13.55 26.00 11.49
C SER A 588 -14.20 27.39 11.28
N ASN A 589 -13.47 28.43 10.91
CA ASN A 589 -14.08 29.72 10.56
C ASN A 589 -14.93 29.60 9.28
N TYR A 590 -15.98 30.43 9.16
CA TYR A 590 -16.82 30.51 7.96
C TYR A 590 -16.00 30.75 6.69
N ASP A 591 -16.09 29.83 5.72
CA ASP A 591 -15.48 29.97 4.40
C ASP A 591 -16.53 29.87 3.29
N LYS A 592 -16.59 30.91 2.46
CA LYS A 592 -17.55 30.99 1.36
C LYS A 592 -17.17 30.11 0.16
N SER A 593 -15.88 29.90 -0.15
CA SER A 593 -15.56 29.06 -1.32
C SER A 593 -15.82 27.59 -1.02
N ARG A 594 -15.52 27.13 0.20
CA ARG A 594 -15.92 25.81 0.73
C ARG A 594 -17.43 25.54 0.58
N ILE A 595 -18.29 26.49 0.96
CA ILE A 595 -19.75 26.39 0.74
C ILE A 595 -20.10 26.27 -0.74
N GLU A 596 -19.54 27.13 -1.60
CA GLU A 596 -19.84 27.13 -3.05
C GLU A 596 -19.34 25.86 -3.76
N ILE A 597 -18.28 25.23 -3.24
CA ILE A 597 -17.78 23.90 -3.66
C ILE A 597 -18.76 22.80 -3.23
N LEU A 598 -19.17 22.77 -1.96
CA LEU A 598 -20.09 21.75 -1.44
C LEU A 598 -21.46 21.81 -2.12
N LYS A 599 -21.97 23.01 -2.40
CA LYS A 599 -23.23 23.20 -3.15
C LYS A 599 -23.14 22.75 -4.61
N ASP A 600 -21.97 22.86 -5.26
CA ASP A 600 -21.74 22.30 -6.61
C ASP A 600 -21.73 20.76 -6.62
N TYR A 601 -21.17 20.12 -5.59
CA TYR A 601 -21.22 18.67 -5.42
C TYR A 601 -22.63 18.17 -5.09
N HIS A 602 -23.32 18.88 -4.19
CA HIS A 602 -24.72 18.61 -3.87
C HIS A 602 -25.62 18.69 -5.11
N ALA A 603 -25.50 19.76 -5.91
CA ALA A 603 -26.27 19.91 -7.15
C ALA A 603 -26.03 18.75 -8.14
N ALA A 604 -24.79 18.28 -8.29
CA ALA A 604 -24.44 17.19 -9.20
C ALA A 604 -24.93 15.80 -8.73
N ILE A 605 -25.05 15.60 -7.41
CA ILE A 605 -25.70 14.43 -6.80
C ILE A 605 -27.21 14.47 -7.07
N LYS A 606 -27.83 15.63 -6.83
CA LYS A 606 -29.28 15.84 -7.02
C LYS A 606 -29.70 15.80 -8.49
N GLU A 607 -28.81 16.11 -9.44
CA GLU A 607 -29.02 15.91 -10.89
C GLU A 607 -29.28 14.44 -11.25
N VAL A 608 -28.63 13.50 -10.56
CA VAL A 608 -28.79 12.05 -10.80
C VAL A 608 -29.91 11.46 -9.92
N LYS A 609 -29.91 11.77 -8.61
CA LYS A 609 -30.87 11.21 -7.64
C LYS A 609 -31.31 12.31 -6.67
N PRO A 610 -32.44 13.00 -6.92
CA PRO A 610 -32.93 14.10 -6.06
C PRO A 610 -33.16 13.70 -4.59
N GLU A 611 -33.49 12.43 -4.34
CA GLU A 611 -33.71 11.90 -2.98
C GLU A 611 -32.40 11.54 -2.25
N ALA A 612 -31.23 11.59 -2.92
CA ALA A 612 -29.99 11.09 -2.35
C ALA A 612 -29.48 11.98 -1.21
N TYR A 613 -29.02 11.35 -0.13
CA TYR A 613 -28.46 12.04 1.03
C TYR A 613 -27.06 12.58 0.74
N VAL A 614 -26.77 13.76 1.29
CA VAL A 614 -25.42 14.33 1.38
C VAL A 614 -25.20 14.68 2.83
N ILE A 615 -24.31 13.95 3.48
CA ILE A 615 -23.96 14.06 4.89
C ILE A 615 -22.52 14.61 4.94
N LEU A 616 -22.26 15.57 5.81
CA LEU A 616 -20.96 16.22 5.90
C LEU A 616 -20.37 16.05 7.32
N GLU A 617 -19.19 15.45 7.43
CA GLU A 617 -18.31 15.76 8.56
C GLU A 617 -17.71 17.14 8.30
N HIS A 618 -18.00 18.09 9.18
CA HIS A 618 -17.86 19.51 8.87
C HIS A 618 -17.37 20.33 10.07
N PHE A 619 -18.11 20.35 11.19
CA PHE A 619 -17.72 20.98 12.45
C PHE A 619 -17.09 22.39 12.30
N CYS A 620 -17.77 23.29 11.57
CA CYS A 620 -17.35 24.67 11.32
C CYS A 620 -18.27 25.69 12.02
N ASP A 621 -18.15 26.98 11.70
CA ASP A 621 -19.04 28.04 12.19
C ASP A 621 -20.50 27.65 11.95
N SER A 622 -21.34 27.76 12.98
CA SER A 622 -22.78 27.47 12.92
C SER A 622 -23.55 28.15 11.78
N LYS A 623 -23.04 29.25 11.22
CA LYS A 623 -23.60 29.90 10.02
C LYS A 623 -23.42 29.05 8.77
N GLU A 624 -22.27 28.37 8.65
CA GLU A 624 -21.92 27.51 7.52
C GLU A 624 -22.73 26.21 7.57
N GLU A 625 -22.79 25.55 8.75
CA GLU A 625 -23.69 24.40 8.95
C GLU A 625 -25.15 24.75 8.63
N LYS A 626 -25.61 25.96 8.97
CA LYS A 626 -26.97 26.43 8.66
C LYS A 626 -27.18 26.72 7.17
N GLU A 627 -26.24 27.37 6.50
CA GLU A 627 -26.32 27.63 5.06
C GLU A 627 -26.26 26.33 4.21
N LEU A 628 -25.62 25.27 4.72
CA LEU A 628 -25.59 23.94 4.10
C LEU A 628 -26.85 23.12 4.44
N ALA A 629 -27.37 23.22 5.68
CA ALA A 629 -28.65 22.62 6.07
C ALA A 629 -29.85 23.21 5.29
N GLU A 630 -29.86 24.54 5.08
CA GLU A 630 -30.88 25.23 4.28
C GLU A 630 -30.82 24.88 2.78
N ASP A 631 -29.66 24.40 2.29
CA ASP A 631 -29.50 23.87 0.93
C ASP A 631 -30.12 22.46 0.78
N GLY A 632 -30.31 21.74 1.90
CA GLY A 632 -30.82 20.37 1.95
C GLY A 632 -29.77 19.30 2.27
N MET A 633 -28.58 19.70 2.75
CA MET A 633 -27.54 18.76 3.21
C MET A 633 -27.70 18.43 4.71
N HIS A 634 -27.13 17.30 5.11
CA HIS A 634 -27.05 16.82 6.49
C HIS A 634 -25.66 17.02 7.07
N LEU A 635 -25.58 17.20 8.40
CA LEU A 635 -24.33 17.48 9.11
C LEU A 635 -24.12 16.46 10.22
N TRP A 636 -22.92 15.93 10.40
CA TRP A 636 -22.58 15.16 11.59
C TRP A 636 -22.68 16.03 12.86
N ARG A 637 -23.24 15.48 13.94
CA ARG A 637 -23.29 16.12 15.27
C ARG A 637 -22.75 15.15 16.33
N ASN A 638 -21.47 15.31 16.63
CA ASN A 638 -20.78 14.58 17.68
C ASN A 638 -21.34 14.97 19.06
N MET A 639 -21.86 13.98 19.80
CA MET A 639 -22.27 14.13 21.20
C MET A 639 -21.53 13.17 22.14
N ASN A 640 -20.43 12.52 21.69
CA ASN A 640 -19.78 11.44 22.44
C ASN A 640 -19.38 11.82 23.85
N ASN A 641 -18.79 13.02 24.04
CA ASN A 641 -18.37 13.45 25.37
C ASN A 641 -19.56 13.42 26.35
N ALA A 642 -20.66 14.10 26.05
CA ALA A 642 -21.82 14.18 26.94
C ALA A 642 -22.41 12.79 27.25
N TYR A 643 -22.56 11.93 26.23
CA TYR A 643 -23.04 10.56 26.43
C TYR A 643 -22.06 9.66 27.18
N CYS A 644 -20.76 9.93 27.10
CA CYS A 644 -19.75 9.27 27.92
C CYS A 644 -19.80 9.74 29.38
N GLN A 645 -19.95 11.05 29.64
CA GLN A 645 -20.09 11.57 31.01
C GLN A 645 -21.33 10.95 31.68
N THR A 646 -22.49 10.97 31.01
CA THR A 646 -23.70 10.31 31.55
C THR A 646 -23.52 8.80 31.70
N ALA A 647 -22.85 8.11 30.78
CA ALA A 647 -22.59 6.67 30.90
C ALA A 647 -21.71 6.34 32.11
N MET A 648 -20.70 7.16 32.41
CA MET A 648 -19.84 7.02 33.60
C MET A 648 -20.56 7.40 34.90
N GLY A 649 -21.69 8.10 34.84
CA GLY A 649 -22.44 8.61 35.99
C GLY A 649 -22.02 10.01 36.44
N TRP A 650 -21.29 10.74 35.60
CA TRP A 650 -20.74 12.07 35.90
C TRP A 650 -21.65 13.18 35.37
N ASN A 651 -21.83 14.24 36.17
CA ASN A 651 -22.70 15.36 35.81
C ASN A 651 -21.99 16.46 35.01
N ASP A 652 -20.70 16.69 35.25
CA ASP A 652 -19.96 17.73 34.54
C ASP A 652 -19.85 17.36 33.05
N ASP A 653 -19.95 18.37 32.17
CA ASP A 653 -20.01 18.25 30.69
C ASP A 653 -21.02 17.23 30.11
N SER A 654 -22.01 16.80 30.92
CA SER A 654 -22.97 15.74 30.58
C SER A 654 -24.24 16.20 29.88
N ALA A 655 -24.31 17.45 29.41
CA ALA A 655 -25.54 18.04 28.88
C ALA A 655 -25.80 17.64 27.42
N PHE A 656 -27.06 17.32 27.09
CA PHE A 656 -27.42 16.84 25.74
C PHE A 656 -27.92 17.94 24.79
N ASP A 657 -27.97 19.21 25.20
CA ASP A 657 -28.69 20.26 24.48
C ASP A 657 -28.22 20.51 23.03
N GLY A 658 -26.96 20.20 22.70
CA GLY A 658 -26.43 20.27 21.32
C GLY A 658 -26.99 19.24 20.32
N LEU A 659 -27.73 18.20 20.78
CA LEU A 659 -28.29 17.15 19.92
C LEU A 659 -29.53 17.59 19.13
N TYR A 660 -30.25 18.64 19.57
CA TYR A 660 -31.46 19.12 18.92
C TYR A 660 -31.24 20.46 18.21
N GLU A 661 -31.72 20.55 16.97
CA GLU A 661 -31.87 21.79 16.20
C GLU A 661 -33.25 21.78 15.54
N SER A 662 -33.78 22.97 15.23
CA SER A 662 -35.14 23.10 14.66
C SER A 662 -35.26 22.64 13.20
N ILE A 663 -34.14 22.56 12.48
CA ILE A 663 -34.03 21.94 11.16
C ILE A 663 -33.47 20.52 11.36
N PRO A 664 -34.13 19.45 10.89
CA PRO A 664 -33.70 18.06 11.11
C PRO A 664 -32.51 17.63 10.21
N ALA A 665 -31.54 18.52 10.00
CA ALA A 665 -30.35 18.25 9.19
C ALA A 665 -29.26 17.49 9.96
N TRP A 666 -29.14 17.69 11.28
CA TRP A 666 -28.04 17.12 12.06
C TRP A 666 -28.24 15.64 12.42
N ILE A 667 -27.30 14.81 11.96
CA ILE A 667 -27.17 13.39 12.31
C ILE A 667 -26.38 13.32 13.61
N GLY A 668 -27.11 13.20 14.71
CA GLY A 668 -26.52 13.03 16.03
C GLY A 668 -26.01 11.61 16.24
N PHE A 669 -24.87 11.46 16.92
CA PHE A 669 -24.35 10.16 17.37
C PHE A 669 -23.83 10.20 18.81
N MET A 670 -24.01 9.09 19.54
CA MET A 670 -23.36 8.84 20.83
C MET A 670 -21.92 8.31 20.64
N GLU A 671 -21.72 7.53 19.58
CA GLU A 671 -20.44 6.95 19.16
C GLU A 671 -20.43 6.91 17.64
N SER A 672 -19.30 7.28 17.04
CA SER A 672 -18.94 6.96 15.65
C SER A 672 -17.67 6.10 15.66
N HIS A 673 -17.21 5.61 14.50
CA HIS A 673 -15.95 4.86 14.38
C HIS A 673 -14.77 5.58 15.06
N ASP A 674 -14.73 6.91 14.97
CA ASP A 674 -13.68 7.83 15.42
C ASP A 674 -13.71 8.12 16.94
N GLU A 675 -14.78 7.75 17.64
CA GLU A 675 -15.00 8.10 19.05
C GLU A 675 -14.76 6.95 20.03
N GLU A 676 -14.39 7.28 21.27
CA GLU A 676 -14.16 6.25 22.30
C GLU A 676 -15.47 5.81 22.97
N ARG A 677 -15.63 4.48 23.14
CA ARG A 677 -16.90 3.82 23.48
C ARG A 677 -17.37 4.16 24.90
N ALA A 678 -18.64 4.51 25.06
CA ALA A 678 -19.24 4.85 26.35
C ALA A 678 -19.20 3.67 27.32
N ALA A 679 -19.41 2.45 26.82
CA ALA A 679 -19.31 1.23 27.62
C ALA A 679 -17.86 0.89 28.03
N TYR A 680 -16.86 1.23 27.19
CA TYR A 680 -15.45 1.14 27.59
C TYR A 680 -15.12 2.18 28.65
N LYS A 681 -15.50 3.45 28.45
CA LYS A 681 -15.29 4.53 29.43
C LYS A 681 -15.89 4.18 30.81
N GLN A 682 -17.05 3.54 30.84
CA GLN A 682 -17.63 2.94 32.05
C GLN A 682 -16.66 1.97 32.77
N THR A 683 -16.07 0.98 32.07
CA THR A 683 -15.12 0.03 32.69
C THR A 683 -13.87 0.68 33.26
N GLN A 684 -13.44 1.82 32.69
CA GLN A 684 -12.21 2.50 33.10
C GLN A 684 -12.45 3.55 34.20
N TRP A 685 -13.56 4.29 34.16
CA TRP A 685 -13.76 5.47 35.00
C TRP A 685 -15.15 5.62 35.63
N GLY A 686 -16.10 4.72 35.35
CA GLY A 686 -17.46 4.82 35.87
C GLY A 686 -17.59 4.80 37.40
N ASP A 687 -18.65 5.44 37.90
CA ASP A 687 -18.97 5.53 39.33
C ASP A 687 -19.42 4.17 39.91
N GLU A 688 -18.66 3.64 40.88
CA GLU A 688 -19.01 2.50 41.74
C GLU A 688 -19.49 1.24 40.95
N ALA A 689 -20.81 1.03 40.87
CA ALA A 689 -21.43 -0.07 40.15
C ALA A 689 -21.28 0.07 38.62
N LEU A 690 -21.24 1.29 38.08
CA LEU A 690 -21.02 1.57 36.65
C LEU A 690 -19.62 1.19 36.16
N LYS A 691 -18.70 0.82 37.06
CA LYS A 691 -17.39 0.26 36.69
C LYS A 691 -17.29 -1.24 36.94
N THR A 692 -18.15 -1.82 37.78
CA THR A 692 -17.94 -3.17 38.34
C THR A 692 -19.08 -4.16 38.11
N ASP A 693 -20.30 -3.71 37.83
CA ASP A 693 -21.45 -4.56 37.50
C ASP A 693 -21.92 -4.31 36.07
N LEU A 694 -22.08 -5.39 35.29
CA LEU A 694 -22.57 -5.32 33.92
C LEU A 694 -24.05 -4.90 33.87
N THR A 695 -24.87 -5.34 34.82
CA THR A 695 -26.32 -5.03 34.86
C THR A 695 -26.54 -3.52 34.95
N THR A 696 -25.81 -2.87 35.86
CA THR A 696 -25.90 -1.43 36.11
C THR A 696 -25.29 -0.62 34.97
N ARG A 697 -24.18 -1.07 34.39
CA ARG A 697 -23.59 -0.47 33.17
C ARG A 697 -24.58 -0.41 32.01
N MET A 698 -25.15 -1.56 31.65
CA MET A 698 -26.07 -1.67 30.51
C MET A 698 -27.33 -0.82 30.74
N ARG A 699 -27.91 -0.84 31.96
CA ARG A 699 -29.04 0.01 32.32
C ARG A 699 -28.78 1.51 32.15
N GLN A 700 -27.62 2.02 32.56
CA GLN A 700 -27.27 3.43 32.34
C GLN A 700 -27.17 3.77 30.84
N LEU A 701 -26.71 2.82 30.00
CA LEU A 701 -26.72 2.97 28.55
C LEU A 701 -28.14 2.90 27.95
N GLU A 702 -29.08 2.19 28.58
CA GLU A 702 -30.51 2.27 28.21
C GLU A 702 -31.07 3.68 28.49
N VAL A 703 -30.69 4.31 29.61
CA VAL A 703 -31.07 5.71 29.89
C VAL A 703 -30.48 6.64 28.83
N ASN A 704 -29.19 6.50 28.48
CA ASN A 704 -28.57 7.24 27.36
C ASN A 704 -29.38 7.08 26.05
N ALA A 705 -29.65 5.84 25.66
CA ALA A 705 -30.39 5.52 24.43
C ALA A 705 -31.79 6.16 24.43
N SER A 706 -32.49 6.13 25.58
CA SER A 706 -33.83 6.75 25.69
C SER A 706 -33.78 8.27 25.46
N PHE A 707 -32.71 8.96 25.88
CA PHE A 707 -32.48 10.39 25.65
C PHE A 707 -31.82 10.71 24.30
N PHE A 708 -31.53 9.69 23.47
CA PHE A 708 -30.94 9.83 22.15
C PHE A 708 -31.97 9.61 21.04
N PHE A 709 -32.62 8.44 21.01
CA PHE A 709 -33.55 8.07 19.94
C PHE A 709 -34.87 8.85 19.97
N THR A 710 -35.26 9.38 21.14
CA THR A 710 -36.51 10.16 21.31
C THR A 710 -36.33 11.66 21.03
N VAL A 711 -35.17 12.10 20.55
CA VAL A 711 -34.94 13.47 20.07
C VAL A 711 -35.20 13.54 18.56
N PRO A 712 -35.91 14.57 18.04
CA PRO A 712 -36.14 14.77 16.61
C PRO A 712 -34.86 14.83 15.75
N GLY A 713 -35.04 14.80 14.42
CA GLY A 713 -33.93 14.74 13.44
C GLY A 713 -33.19 13.39 13.43
N PRO A 714 -32.38 13.09 12.41
CA PRO A 714 -31.78 11.76 12.21
C PRO A 714 -30.74 11.39 13.28
N LYS A 715 -30.39 10.10 13.33
CA LYS A 715 -29.54 9.48 14.35
C LYS A 715 -28.60 8.45 13.71
N MET A 716 -27.40 8.29 14.27
CA MET A 716 -26.42 7.27 13.84
C MET A 716 -25.92 6.44 15.03
N ILE A 717 -25.62 5.17 14.77
CA ILE A 717 -25.14 4.18 15.74
C ILE A 717 -23.86 3.55 15.16
N TRP A 718 -22.74 3.63 15.89
CA TRP A 718 -21.57 2.82 15.60
C TRP A 718 -21.82 1.34 15.93
N GLN A 719 -21.35 0.44 15.06
CA GLN A 719 -21.52 -1.01 15.21
C GLN A 719 -21.15 -1.56 16.60
N PHE A 720 -21.97 -2.48 17.09
CA PHE A 720 -21.94 -3.08 18.43
C PHE A 720 -22.25 -2.12 19.60
N GLY A 721 -22.40 -0.81 19.40
CA GLY A 721 -22.79 0.15 20.44
C GLY A 721 -24.13 -0.20 21.10
N GLU A 722 -25.06 -0.78 20.35
CA GLU A 722 -26.35 -1.34 20.78
C GLU A 722 -26.22 -2.52 21.77
N MET A 723 -25.04 -3.12 21.89
CA MET A 723 -24.70 -4.18 22.86
C MET A 723 -23.72 -3.69 23.95
N GLY A 724 -23.42 -2.40 23.97
CA GLY A 724 -22.50 -1.77 24.92
C GLY A 724 -21.07 -2.24 24.71
N TYR A 725 -20.55 -2.11 23.49
CA TYR A 725 -19.19 -2.50 23.11
C TYR A 725 -18.12 -1.83 24.00
N ASP A 726 -17.52 -2.59 24.92
CA ASP A 726 -16.58 -2.12 25.94
C ASP A 726 -15.11 -2.46 25.62
N VAL A 727 -14.76 -2.37 24.34
CA VAL A 727 -13.38 -2.43 23.82
C VAL A 727 -12.97 -1.06 23.30
N SER A 728 -11.77 -0.61 23.66
CA SER A 728 -11.27 0.72 23.32
C SER A 728 -11.11 0.93 21.81
N ILE A 729 -11.31 2.16 21.35
CA ILE A 729 -10.87 2.60 20.02
C ILE A 729 -9.35 2.41 19.81
N GLU A 730 -8.54 2.41 20.87
CA GLU A 730 -7.09 2.19 20.79
C GLU A 730 -6.67 0.71 20.93
N GLU A 731 -7.61 -0.24 20.98
CA GLU A 731 -7.31 -1.68 20.92
C GLU A 731 -6.65 -2.03 19.58
N ASN A 732 -5.50 -2.70 19.62
CA ASN A 732 -4.60 -2.89 18.46
C ASN A 732 -4.16 -1.56 17.78
N GLY A 733 -4.24 -0.43 18.49
CA GLY A 733 -4.06 0.93 17.96
C GLY A 733 -5.30 1.43 17.23
N ARG A 734 -5.51 2.76 17.20
CA ARG A 734 -6.68 3.45 16.64
C ARG A 734 -7.33 2.75 15.43
N THR A 735 -6.63 2.67 14.30
CA THR A 735 -7.14 2.10 13.03
C THR A 735 -7.05 0.57 12.93
N GLY A 736 -6.38 -0.09 13.88
CA GLY A 736 -6.18 -1.55 13.90
C GLY A 736 -7.50 -2.32 14.10
N LYS A 737 -7.50 -3.62 13.74
CA LYS A 737 -8.69 -4.48 13.81
C LYS A 737 -9.24 -4.58 15.23
N LYS A 738 -10.55 -4.41 15.37
CA LYS A 738 -11.28 -4.55 16.62
C LYS A 738 -11.92 -5.94 16.75
N PRO A 739 -11.95 -6.55 17.95
CA PRO A 739 -12.46 -7.91 18.14
C PRO A 739 -13.98 -8.00 17.96
N LEU A 740 -14.44 -9.07 17.31
CA LEU A 740 -15.86 -9.36 17.12
C LEU A 740 -16.50 -9.85 18.43
N HIS A 741 -17.67 -9.30 18.76
CA HIS A 741 -18.36 -9.58 20.02
C HIS A 741 -19.85 -9.94 19.81
N TRP A 742 -20.14 -10.83 18.86
CA TRP A 742 -21.50 -11.27 18.55
C TRP A 742 -22.15 -12.11 19.66
N GLU A 743 -21.35 -12.77 20.50
CA GLU A 743 -21.78 -13.50 21.70
C GLU A 743 -22.36 -12.56 22.78
N TYR A 744 -22.23 -11.24 22.63
CA TYR A 744 -22.88 -10.28 23.53
C TYR A 744 -24.41 -10.41 23.49
N LEU A 745 -25.01 -10.89 22.39
CA LEU A 745 -26.45 -11.21 22.32
C LEU A 745 -26.88 -12.39 23.20
N GLU A 746 -25.95 -13.26 23.60
CA GLU A 746 -26.20 -14.36 24.54
C GLU A 746 -26.19 -13.88 26.00
N ASN A 747 -25.60 -12.71 26.28
CA ASN A 747 -25.61 -12.11 27.60
C ASN A 747 -26.93 -11.35 27.85
N LYS A 748 -27.68 -11.77 28.88
CA LYS A 748 -28.99 -11.21 29.25
C LYS A 748 -29.02 -9.69 29.40
N ASP A 749 -27.94 -9.06 29.89
CA ASP A 749 -27.94 -7.63 30.25
C ASP A 749 -27.57 -6.77 29.03
N ARG A 750 -26.63 -7.24 28.20
CA ARG A 750 -26.34 -6.63 26.90
C ARG A 750 -27.50 -6.79 25.92
N LYS A 751 -28.19 -7.94 25.98
CA LYS A 751 -29.42 -8.18 25.22
C LYS A 751 -30.57 -7.26 25.65
N ALA A 752 -30.66 -6.89 26.93
CA ALA A 752 -31.63 -5.90 27.40
C ALA A 752 -31.33 -4.48 26.87
N LEU A 753 -30.06 -4.10 26.75
CA LEU A 753 -29.64 -2.86 26.08
C LEU A 753 -30.04 -2.87 24.60
N HIS A 754 -29.70 -3.93 23.87
CA HIS A 754 -30.09 -4.13 22.47
C HIS A 754 -31.62 -4.05 22.28
N ASP A 755 -32.38 -4.72 23.13
CA ASP A 755 -33.85 -4.75 23.05
C ASP A 755 -34.48 -3.41 23.50
N SER A 756 -33.74 -2.57 24.24
CA SER A 756 -34.10 -1.18 24.47
C SER A 756 -33.84 -0.32 23.23
N TYR A 757 -32.68 -0.46 22.56
CA TYR A 757 -32.40 0.21 21.27
C TYR A 757 -33.49 -0.13 20.24
N SER A 758 -33.74 -1.41 19.97
CA SER A 758 -34.76 -1.87 19.02
C SER A 758 -36.16 -1.32 19.36
N ARG A 759 -36.55 -1.33 20.64
CA ARG A 759 -37.84 -0.77 21.10
C ARG A 759 -37.96 0.74 20.91
N LEU A 760 -36.89 1.49 21.16
CA LEU A 760 -36.83 2.95 21.01
C LEU A 760 -36.84 3.35 19.53
N ILE A 761 -36.13 2.59 18.68
CA ILE A 761 -36.12 2.79 17.23
C ILE A 761 -37.48 2.42 16.62
N LYS A 762 -38.14 1.34 17.09
CA LYS A 762 -39.53 1.02 16.73
C LYS A 762 -40.52 2.11 17.17
N LEU A 763 -40.44 2.59 18.41
CA LEU A 763 -41.25 3.71 18.91
C LEU A 763 -41.12 4.94 17.99
N ARG A 764 -39.91 5.24 17.55
CA ARG A 764 -39.64 6.31 16.58
C ARG A 764 -40.31 6.05 15.22
N ASN A 765 -39.98 4.92 14.59
CA ASN A 765 -40.41 4.57 13.23
C ASN A 765 -41.93 4.41 13.11
N ASP A 766 -42.61 3.91 14.14
CA ASP A 766 -44.08 3.73 14.18
C ASP A 766 -44.85 5.05 14.49
N ASN A 767 -44.16 6.10 14.95
CA ASN A 767 -44.78 7.36 15.38
C ASN A 767 -44.05 8.60 14.81
N PRO A 768 -43.79 8.67 13.49
CA PRO A 768 -42.96 9.71 12.91
C PRO A 768 -43.54 11.12 13.10
N GLU A 769 -44.84 11.27 13.34
CA GLU A 769 -45.47 12.58 13.61
C GLU A 769 -44.97 13.23 14.92
N LEU A 770 -44.38 12.45 15.84
CA LEU A 770 -43.74 12.95 17.05
C LEU A 770 -42.33 13.50 16.80
N PHE A 771 -41.70 13.27 15.64
CA PHE A 771 -40.29 13.60 15.40
C PHE A 771 -40.07 14.48 14.16
N THR A 772 -41.13 15.06 13.60
CA THR A 772 -41.05 16.07 12.53
C THR A 772 -40.70 17.46 13.07
N SER A 773 -40.26 18.34 12.18
CA SER A 773 -40.12 19.80 12.41
C SER A 773 -41.40 20.53 12.87
N THR A 774 -42.58 19.88 12.79
CA THR A 774 -43.86 20.43 13.27
C THR A 774 -44.28 19.96 14.67
N SER A 775 -43.53 19.04 15.28
CA SER A 775 -43.79 18.55 16.63
C SER A 775 -43.42 19.61 17.68
N GLN A 776 -44.14 19.64 18.81
CA GLN A 776 -43.72 20.43 19.97
C GLN A 776 -42.73 19.61 20.78
N PHE A 777 -41.47 20.05 20.77
CA PHE A 777 -40.37 19.47 21.56
C PHE A 777 -39.98 20.40 22.71
N SER A 778 -39.82 19.84 23.91
CA SER A 778 -39.23 20.53 25.06
C SER A 778 -38.54 19.52 25.97
N TRP A 779 -37.41 19.90 26.56
CA TRP A 779 -36.57 18.98 27.34
C TRP A 779 -35.80 19.68 28.46
N GLU A 780 -35.40 18.87 29.44
CA GLU A 780 -34.68 19.25 30.63
C GLU A 780 -33.46 18.31 30.76
N VAL A 781 -32.38 18.64 30.05
CA VAL A 781 -31.21 17.75 29.86
C VAL A 781 -29.88 18.39 30.25
N GLY A 782 -29.90 19.56 30.89
CA GLY A 782 -28.69 20.24 31.34
C GLY A 782 -28.00 19.54 32.51
N THR A 783 -26.78 19.98 32.84
CA THR A 783 -26.06 19.57 34.06
C THR A 783 -26.81 20.01 35.34
N SER A 784 -27.59 21.09 35.27
CA SER A 784 -28.45 21.58 36.36
C SER A 784 -29.70 20.71 36.60
N ASN A 785 -30.12 19.89 35.62
CA ASN A 785 -31.27 19.00 35.74
C ASN A 785 -30.92 17.67 36.42
N TRP A 786 -29.64 17.28 36.52
CA TRP A 786 -29.22 15.97 37.03
C TRP A 786 -29.84 15.58 38.38
N GLY A 787 -29.77 16.46 39.38
CA GLY A 787 -30.37 16.25 40.70
C GLY A 787 -31.90 16.41 40.76
N GLN A 788 -32.53 16.84 39.66
CA GLN A 788 -33.96 17.12 39.53
C GLN A 788 -34.69 16.12 38.62
N GLY A 789 -33.95 15.19 38.02
CA GLY A 789 -34.42 14.31 36.95
C GLY A 789 -34.24 14.98 35.59
N ARG A 790 -33.98 14.18 34.55
CA ARG A 790 -33.98 14.66 33.16
C ARG A 790 -35.26 14.27 32.46
N PHE A 791 -35.73 15.11 31.54
CA PHE A 791 -37.02 14.92 30.85
C PHE A 791 -36.95 15.28 29.36
N ILE A 792 -37.73 14.59 28.54
CA ILE A 792 -38.09 15.01 27.17
C ILE A 792 -39.62 14.94 27.07
N THR A 793 -40.24 15.95 26.47
CA THR A 793 -41.65 15.97 26.11
C THR A 793 -41.79 16.19 24.61
N LEU A 794 -42.65 15.40 23.98
CA LEU A 794 -42.99 15.49 22.56
C LEU A 794 -44.50 15.47 22.38
N SER A 795 -45.01 16.33 21.50
CA SER A 795 -46.44 16.38 21.18
C SER A 795 -46.67 16.65 19.68
N SER A 796 -47.45 15.78 19.05
CA SER A 796 -48.12 16.07 17.78
C SER A 796 -49.54 16.59 18.05
N THR A 797 -50.38 16.71 17.03
CA THR A 797 -51.80 17.09 17.19
C THR A 797 -52.65 16.01 17.90
N THR A 798 -52.16 14.76 17.98
CA THR A 798 -52.96 13.59 18.42
C THR A 798 -52.22 12.62 19.35
N LYS A 799 -50.88 12.67 19.40
CA LYS A 799 -50.06 11.83 20.27
C LYS A 799 -49.17 12.72 21.14
N HIS A 800 -49.00 12.32 22.40
CA HIS A 800 -48.06 12.95 23.32
C HIS A 800 -47.17 11.87 23.94
N MET A 801 -45.93 12.24 24.23
CA MET A 801 -44.91 11.40 24.85
C MET A 801 -44.14 12.20 25.92
N LEU A 802 -43.79 11.51 27.00
CA LEU A 802 -42.93 11.99 28.07
C LEU A 802 -41.87 10.92 28.36
N VAL A 803 -40.60 11.28 28.21
CA VAL A 803 -39.46 10.47 28.66
C VAL A 803 -38.92 11.09 29.95
N ALA A 804 -38.59 10.26 30.93
CA ALA A 804 -38.08 10.67 32.22
C ALA A 804 -36.91 9.76 32.64
N GLY A 805 -35.78 10.34 33.04
CA GLY A 805 -34.53 9.59 33.28
C GLY A 805 -33.83 9.95 34.59
N ASN A 806 -33.34 8.92 35.28
CA ASN A 806 -32.50 9.02 36.46
C ASN A 806 -31.12 8.43 36.14
N PHE A 807 -30.15 9.32 35.90
CA PHE A 807 -28.75 8.97 35.65
C PHE A 807 -27.94 8.76 36.95
N SER A 808 -28.55 8.97 38.12
CA SER A 808 -27.88 8.90 39.42
C SER A 808 -27.93 7.50 40.05
N LYS A 809 -27.04 7.26 41.02
CA LYS A 809 -26.91 6.01 41.79
C LYS A 809 -27.93 5.82 42.93
N THR A 810 -29.00 6.63 42.95
CA THR A 810 -30.06 6.56 43.97
C THR A 810 -31.43 6.75 43.35
N ASP A 811 -32.42 5.99 43.81
CA ASP A 811 -33.83 6.16 43.41
C ASP A 811 -34.30 7.59 43.69
N GLY A 812 -35.07 8.17 42.76
CA GLY A 812 -35.44 9.59 42.80
C GLY A 812 -36.93 9.87 42.58
N ALA A 813 -37.47 10.74 43.43
CA ALA A 813 -38.88 11.14 43.48
C ALA A 813 -39.11 12.51 42.81
N TYR A 814 -39.02 12.55 41.49
CA TYR A 814 -38.93 13.79 40.70
C TYR A 814 -40.30 14.41 40.37
N THR A 815 -40.32 15.72 40.13
CA THR A 815 -41.55 16.47 39.82
C THR A 815 -41.62 16.67 38.31
N VAL A 816 -42.61 16.05 37.66
CA VAL A 816 -42.68 15.96 36.18
C VAL A 816 -43.94 16.65 35.67
N THR A 817 -43.79 17.43 34.61
CA THR A 817 -44.90 18.14 33.96
C THR A 817 -45.30 17.46 32.65
N PHE A 818 -46.59 17.21 32.49
CA PHE A 818 -47.19 16.51 31.36
C PHE A 818 -47.81 17.52 30.39
N PRO A 819 -47.71 17.33 29.06
CA PRO A 819 -48.31 18.24 28.09
C PRO A 819 -49.84 18.20 28.09
N VAL A 820 -50.45 17.07 28.48
CA VAL A 820 -51.90 16.88 28.61
C VAL A 820 -52.25 15.98 29.81
N THR A 821 -53.36 16.27 30.46
CA THR A 821 -53.99 15.39 31.47
C THR A 821 -54.89 14.34 30.82
N GLY A 822 -55.28 13.32 31.59
CA GLY A 822 -56.09 12.19 31.17
C GLY A 822 -55.28 10.89 31.12
N LYS A 823 -55.61 10.01 30.17
CA LYS A 823 -55.08 8.66 30.11
C LYS A 823 -53.74 8.57 29.37
N TRP A 824 -52.77 7.97 30.03
CA TRP A 824 -51.44 7.64 29.51
C TRP A 824 -51.17 6.14 29.70
N TYR A 825 -50.10 5.67 29.07
CA TYR A 825 -49.58 4.30 29.11
C TYR A 825 -48.09 4.34 29.39
N ASP A 826 -47.57 3.46 30.25
CA ASP A 826 -46.14 3.18 30.29
C ASP A 826 -45.76 2.32 29.07
N TYR A 827 -44.90 2.84 28.21
CA TYR A 827 -44.51 2.20 26.95
C TYR A 827 -43.55 1.00 27.16
N LEU A 828 -42.95 0.89 28.35
CA LEU A 828 -42.02 -0.18 28.70
C LEU A 828 -42.73 -1.39 29.33
N THR A 829 -43.82 -1.17 30.08
CA THR A 829 -44.60 -2.24 30.74
C THR A 829 -45.99 -2.49 30.13
N GLY A 830 -46.59 -1.48 29.49
CA GLY A 830 -47.98 -1.50 29.00
C GLY A 830 -49.02 -1.04 30.03
N ASP A 831 -48.62 -0.68 31.26
CA ASP A 831 -49.55 -0.30 32.33
C ASP A 831 -50.27 1.04 32.05
N GLU A 832 -51.53 1.15 32.45
CA GLU A 832 -52.33 2.37 32.27
C GLU A 832 -52.10 3.37 33.43
N VAL A 833 -51.81 4.63 33.10
CA VAL A 833 -51.50 5.72 34.04
C VAL A 833 -52.49 6.87 33.88
N GLU A 834 -53.23 7.19 34.94
CA GLU A 834 -54.23 8.27 34.93
C GLU A 834 -53.64 9.59 35.47
N VAL A 835 -53.34 10.52 34.56
CA VAL A 835 -52.67 11.80 34.83
C VAL A 835 -53.71 12.88 35.12
N LYS A 836 -53.99 13.14 36.40
CA LYS A 836 -55.07 14.05 36.84
C LYS A 836 -54.67 15.52 36.86
N ASP A 837 -53.44 15.78 37.29
CA ASP A 837 -52.84 17.10 37.41
C ASP A 837 -51.71 17.24 36.39
N ALA A 838 -51.54 18.44 35.84
CA ALA A 838 -50.51 18.69 34.82
C ALA A 838 -49.07 18.51 35.34
N THR A 839 -48.86 18.58 36.66
CA THR A 839 -47.57 18.34 37.31
C THR A 839 -47.77 17.36 38.47
N GLN A 840 -47.01 16.27 38.49
CA GLN A 840 -47.09 15.24 39.53
C GLN A 840 -45.71 14.64 39.85
N LYS A 841 -45.60 13.90 40.96
CA LYS A 841 -44.37 13.18 41.30
C LYS A 841 -44.28 11.84 40.58
N MET A 842 -43.08 11.49 40.12
CA MET A 842 -42.75 10.20 39.51
C MET A 842 -41.53 9.60 40.23
N GLU A 843 -41.66 8.35 40.67
CA GLU A 843 -40.55 7.58 41.24
C GLU A 843 -39.78 6.90 40.10
N ILE A 844 -38.48 7.21 39.96
CA ILE A 844 -37.60 6.66 38.93
C ILE A 844 -36.39 6.02 39.61
N PRO A 845 -36.20 4.68 39.53
CA PRO A 845 -35.08 4.00 40.16
C PRO A 845 -33.72 4.50 39.67
N ALA A 846 -32.67 4.25 40.45
CA ALA A 846 -31.28 4.50 40.07
C ALA A 846 -30.96 3.85 38.70
N HIS A 847 -30.22 4.56 37.86
CA HIS A 847 -29.82 4.10 36.52
C HIS A 847 -31.03 3.58 35.69
N SER A 848 -32.13 4.33 35.66
CA SER A 848 -33.39 3.88 35.04
C SER A 848 -34.17 5.01 34.38
N TYR A 849 -35.12 4.65 33.54
CA TYR A 849 -35.96 5.57 32.76
C TYR A 849 -37.41 5.12 32.73
N ARG A 850 -38.31 6.03 32.35
CA ARG A 850 -39.72 5.79 32.05
C ARG A 850 -40.06 6.48 30.74
N ILE A 851 -40.94 5.85 29.95
CA ILE A 851 -41.53 6.45 28.76
C ILE A 851 -43.03 6.31 28.90
N LEU A 852 -43.71 7.43 29.03
CA LEU A 852 -45.17 7.50 29.06
C LEU A 852 -45.68 8.04 27.72
N THR A 853 -46.75 7.46 27.20
CA THR A 853 -47.38 7.84 25.91
C THR A 853 -48.90 7.93 26.04
N THR A 854 -49.58 8.81 25.29
CA THR A 854 -51.06 8.87 25.25
C THR A 854 -51.69 7.81 24.32
N PHE A 855 -50.90 6.83 23.90
CA PHE A 855 -51.25 5.72 23.04
C PHE A 855 -50.58 4.45 23.59
N PRO A 856 -51.21 3.26 23.47
CA PRO A 856 -50.62 2.03 23.96
C PRO A 856 -49.41 1.62 23.11
N CYS A 857 -48.51 0.82 23.70
CA CYS A 857 -47.43 0.18 22.97
C CYS A 857 -48.00 -0.78 21.91
N LEU A 858 -47.41 -0.76 20.71
CA LEU A 858 -47.78 -1.66 19.61
C LEU A 858 -46.94 -2.94 19.70
N ASN A 859 -47.53 -3.98 20.30
CA ASN A 859 -46.99 -5.35 20.40
C ASN A 859 -46.46 -5.89 19.06
#